data_AF-A0A6J2PVK6-F1
#
_entry.id   AF-A0A6J2PVK6-F1
#
_cell.length_a   1.000
_cell.length_b   1.000
_cell.length_c   1.000
_cell.angle_alpha   90.00
_cell.angle_beta   90.00
_cell.angle_gamma   90.00
#
_symmetry.space_group_name_H-M   'P 1'
#
loop_
_entity.id
_entity.type
_entity.pdbx_description
1 polymer ?
#
loop_
_entity_poly.entity_id
_entity_poly.type
_entity_poly.pdbx_seq_one_letter_code
_entity_poly.pdbx_strand_id
1 'polypeptide(L)'
;MESACSPRVSVKREPEDDEFAAKKKGLKRKRIKDEPMEGPSHSSATPTTKKKTKQRGQEEESDGEAQKKKSKKKTEKTVKKEEGEHPNSKKPKKTKEDIAEARLMKIKKKEEEEQSRWRWWEEEKYEDGVKWKFLEHNGPSFPPEYQPLPDNVHFYYNGKKVKLSLAAEEVALFFAQMLDHDYTTKKVFRENYFKDWRKEMTHEERTLIQDLDKCGFGEIHAMHKAKVEARKIMTKEEKLVVKEANKKMVDEYGYCLLDHHKERIGNFKIEPPGLFRGRGEHPKQGLLKKRIQPEDVIINCSKEARVPVPPAGHRWKEVRHDNAVTWLASWTENIQGSIKYIMLNANSKLKGEKDWEKYEVARKLKSCVDNIRNQYTQDLKSKQMGTRQRAVALYFIDKLALRAGNEKEEGETADTVGCCSLRVEHITLHEKLEGNECVVEFDFLGKDSIRYYNKVPVIRKVFKNLKLFLENKQPGDDLFDRLNTGMLNKHLSSLMAGLTAKVFRTYNASITLQEQLKELTNKSDNVPEKLLSYNRANRAVAILCNHQRAPPKTFDQSMANLQAKIDARKEMLSLSKTELKQAKKEAKTKGSSEPRLQTLVERKKAAVQRCEEQLLKMEVQATDREENKQIALGTSKLNYLDPRISVAWCTNMDVPVDKIYNKSQRDKFAWAIDMTEADFEF
;
A
#
# COMPACT_ATOMS: atom_id res chain seq x y z
N MET A 1 -33.81 -8.88 43.27
CA MET A 1 -32.34 -8.75 43.44
C MET A 1 -31.77 -8.42 42.09
N GLU A 2 -31.22 -7.23 41.93
CA GLU A 2 -31.12 -6.56 40.63
C GLU A 2 -29.77 -6.78 39.95
N SER A 3 -29.82 -7.04 38.63
CA SER A 3 -28.65 -7.21 37.78
C SER A 3 -28.39 -5.92 37.03
N ALA A 4 -27.25 -5.27 37.30
CA ALA A 4 -26.91 -3.97 36.70
C ALA A 4 -26.36 -4.14 35.27
N CYS A 5 -27.14 -3.71 34.29
CA CYS A 5 -26.82 -3.82 32.87
C CYS A 5 -25.74 -2.81 32.44
N SER A 6 -24.73 -3.25 31.67
CA SER A 6 -23.73 -2.36 31.06
C SER A 6 -24.27 -1.72 29.77
N PRO A 7 -23.99 -0.44 29.49
CA PRO A 7 -24.57 0.27 28.35
C PRO A 7 -23.96 -0.20 27.02
N ARG A 8 -24.80 -0.75 26.14
CA ARG A 8 -24.45 -1.04 24.74
C ARG A 8 -24.30 0.26 23.96
N VAL A 9 -23.26 0.34 23.11
CA VAL A 9 -23.13 1.42 22.12
C VAL A 9 -24.10 1.15 20.97
N SER A 10 -25.11 2.00 20.81
CA SER A 10 -26.07 1.93 19.71
C SER A 10 -25.59 2.72 18.50
N VAL A 11 -25.28 2.00 17.41
CA VAL A 11 -25.01 2.63 16.11
C VAL A 11 -26.33 3.11 15.51
N LYS A 12 -26.46 4.41 15.24
CA LYS A 12 -27.63 4.97 14.55
C LYS A 12 -27.71 4.43 13.12
N ARG A 13 -28.89 3.98 12.70
CA ARG A 13 -29.25 3.87 11.28
C ARG A 13 -29.45 5.28 10.73
N GLU A 14 -28.97 5.52 9.51
CA GLU A 14 -29.38 6.71 8.73
C GLU A 14 -30.84 6.54 8.27
N PRO A 15 -31.62 7.63 8.14
CA PRO A 15 -33.00 7.56 7.68
C PRO A 15 -33.09 7.28 6.18
N GLU A 16 -34.14 6.58 5.78
CA GLU A 16 -34.52 6.36 4.39
C GLU A 16 -35.25 7.60 3.85
N ASP A 17 -34.73 8.22 2.79
CA ASP A 17 -35.43 9.29 2.06
C ASP A 17 -36.36 8.67 1.00
N ASP A 18 -37.66 8.82 1.19
CA ASP A 18 -38.71 8.27 0.33
C ASP A 18 -39.00 9.13 -0.92
N GLU A 19 -39.38 8.42 -1.99
CA GLU A 19 -40.06 8.85 -3.22
C GLU A 19 -40.01 10.32 -3.70
N PHE A 20 -39.43 10.51 -4.92
CA PHE A 20 -39.96 11.52 -5.84
C PHE A 20 -40.26 10.95 -7.22
N ALA A 21 -41.55 10.81 -7.53
CA ALA A 21 -42.04 10.20 -8.75
C ALA A 21 -41.87 11.07 -10.01
N ALA A 22 -41.72 10.41 -11.16
CA ALA A 22 -41.37 11.05 -12.43
C ALA A 22 -42.52 11.83 -13.11
N LYS A 23 -42.19 12.98 -13.71
CA LYS A 23 -42.95 13.55 -14.84
C LYS A 23 -42.01 13.90 -16.01
N LYS A 24 -42.22 13.23 -17.15
CA LYS A 24 -41.58 13.57 -18.43
C LYS A 24 -42.33 14.71 -19.13
N LYS A 25 -41.60 15.70 -19.65
CA LYS A 25 -41.75 16.26 -21.01
C LYS A 25 -40.53 17.15 -21.29
N GLY A 26 -39.84 16.89 -22.40
CA GLY A 26 -38.60 17.59 -22.75
C GLY A 26 -38.80 18.65 -23.82
N LEU A 27 -37.88 19.63 -23.87
CA LEU A 27 -37.64 20.45 -25.05
C LEU A 27 -36.14 20.53 -25.33
N LYS A 28 -35.74 20.42 -26.60
CA LYS A 28 -34.36 20.59 -27.06
C LYS A 28 -33.99 22.07 -27.08
N ARG A 29 -32.76 22.46 -26.69
CA ARG A 29 -31.93 23.39 -27.52
C ARG A 29 -30.45 23.49 -27.10
N LYS A 30 -29.64 23.51 -28.17
CA LYS A 30 -28.28 24.04 -28.40
C LYS A 30 -27.31 24.29 -27.23
N ARG A 31 -26.18 23.59 -27.35
CA ARG A 31 -24.84 23.87 -26.80
C ARG A 31 -24.30 25.21 -27.34
N ILE A 32 -23.82 26.08 -26.45
CA ILE A 32 -22.97 27.24 -26.75
C ILE A 32 -21.75 27.16 -25.83
N LYS A 33 -20.55 27.34 -26.39
CA LYS A 33 -19.33 27.70 -25.64
C LYS A 33 -19.35 29.22 -25.49
N ASP A 34 -18.84 29.74 -24.38
CA ASP A 34 -17.97 30.92 -24.40
C ASP A 34 -17.11 30.98 -23.13
N GLU A 35 -16.01 31.73 -23.22
CA GLU A 35 -14.91 31.86 -22.26
C GLU A 35 -15.09 33.11 -21.33
N PRO A 36 -14.24 33.34 -20.31
CA PRO A 36 -14.56 34.25 -19.19
C PRO A 36 -14.33 35.74 -19.48
N MET A 37 -14.98 36.60 -18.70
CA MET A 37 -14.71 38.06 -18.61
C MET A 37 -13.86 38.42 -17.38
N GLU A 38 -13.00 39.42 -17.55
CA GLU A 38 -12.15 40.05 -16.52
C GLU A 38 -12.94 41.05 -15.64
N GLY A 39 -12.50 41.35 -14.43
CA GLY A 39 -11.71 42.58 -14.15
C GLY A 39 -12.46 43.47 -13.13
N PRO A 40 -11.88 44.54 -12.53
CA PRO A 40 -10.95 45.46 -13.20
C PRO A 40 -9.82 46.13 -12.37
N SER A 41 -8.98 46.90 -13.09
CA SER A 41 -8.20 48.08 -12.65
C SER A 41 -6.86 47.85 -11.90
N HIS A 42 -5.78 48.63 -12.09
CA HIS A 42 -5.60 49.95 -12.73
C HIS A 42 -4.28 50.08 -13.57
N SER A 43 -4.33 50.92 -14.61
CA SER A 43 -3.30 51.77 -15.30
C SER A 43 -1.79 51.67 -14.93
N SER A 44 -0.81 51.91 -15.82
CA SER A 44 -0.77 52.94 -16.89
C SER A 44 0.32 52.75 -17.99
N ALA A 45 0.16 53.53 -19.09
CA ALA A 45 1.18 54.02 -20.04
C ALA A 45 1.83 53.09 -21.11
N THR A 46 1.49 53.40 -22.37
CA THR A 46 2.05 52.97 -23.66
C THR A 46 3.08 54.01 -24.18
N PRO A 47 3.50 54.08 -25.47
CA PRO A 47 3.52 53.13 -26.61
C PRO A 47 4.90 53.04 -27.34
N THR A 48 5.04 52.19 -28.38
CA THR A 48 5.24 52.66 -29.79
C THR A 48 5.48 51.53 -30.81
N THR A 49 4.60 51.46 -31.83
CA THR A 49 4.86 51.17 -33.27
C THR A 49 5.56 49.86 -33.72
N LYS A 50 5.22 49.22 -34.86
CA LYS A 50 4.22 49.45 -35.92
C LYS A 50 4.05 48.15 -36.76
N LYS A 51 2.82 47.91 -37.26
CA LYS A 51 2.42 47.58 -38.67
C LYS A 51 3.38 46.73 -39.58
N LYS A 52 2.92 45.81 -40.47
CA LYS A 52 1.57 45.27 -40.80
C LYS A 52 1.66 44.18 -41.92
N THR A 53 0.74 43.20 -41.91
CA THR A 53 0.12 42.48 -43.08
C THR A 53 0.91 41.75 -44.19
N LYS A 54 0.55 40.46 -44.35
CA LYS A 54 0.14 39.72 -45.58
C LYS A 54 0.95 39.82 -46.90
N GLN A 55 1.34 38.65 -47.43
CA GLN A 55 0.81 38.13 -48.71
C GLN A 55 0.95 36.59 -48.84
N ARG A 56 0.43 36.01 -49.95
CA ARG A 56 0.25 34.57 -50.20
C ARG A 56 0.45 34.27 -51.70
N GLY A 57 1.20 33.22 -52.01
CA GLY A 57 1.62 32.71 -53.35
C GLY A 57 3.00 32.05 -53.18
N GLN A 58 3.37 30.86 -53.70
CA GLN A 58 3.16 30.24 -55.03
C GLN A 58 3.56 31.20 -56.16
N GLU A 59 4.42 30.84 -57.12
CA GLU A 59 5.18 29.60 -57.43
C GLU A 59 6.33 29.95 -58.41
N GLU A 60 7.34 29.08 -58.58
CA GLU A 60 8.29 28.90 -59.72
C GLU A 60 9.52 28.10 -59.19
N GLU A 61 10.00 26.98 -59.76
CA GLU A 61 10.54 26.70 -61.13
C GLU A 61 11.83 27.49 -61.46
N SER A 62 12.78 27.04 -62.30
CA SER A 62 13.37 25.72 -62.63
C SER A 62 14.78 26.00 -63.23
N ASP A 63 15.67 25.10 -63.66
CA ASP A 63 15.72 23.64 -63.83
C ASP A 63 17.18 23.15 -63.56
N GLY A 64 17.68 22.05 -64.15
CA GLY A 64 19.11 21.71 -64.07
C GLY A 64 19.63 20.35 -64.54
N GLU A 65 19.04 19.70 -65.55
CA GLU A 65 19.66 18.61 -66.37
C GLU A 65 19.99 17.24 -65.70
N ALA A 66 19.88 16.06 -66.34
CA ALA A 66 19.35 15.67 -67.65
C ALA A 66 18.87 14.18 -67.66
N GLN A 67 18.12 13.75 -68.69
CA GLN A 67 17.48 12.42 -68.79
C GLN A 67 17.98 11.50 -69.94
N LYS A 68 17.94 10.18 -69.68
CA LYS A 68 17.54 9.03 -70.57
C LYS A 68 18.17 8.79 -71.96
N LYS A 69 18.58 7.52 -72.18
CA LYS A 69 18.29 6.59 -73.33
C LYS A 69 18.65 5.14 -72.87
N LYS A 70 17.77 4.11 -72.89
CA LYS A 70 17.28 3.23 -74.00
C LYS A 70 18.42 2.52 -74.78
N SER A 71 18.38 1.23 -75.18
CA SER A 71 17.45 0.07 -74.99
C SER A 71 17.93 -1.21 -75.72
N LYS A 72 17.48 -2.44 -75.34
CA LYS A 72 17.19 -3.68 -76.15
C LYS A 72 17.27 -4.98 -75.28
N LYS A 73 16.69 -6.16 -75.59
CA LYS A 73 15.36 -6.58 -76.15
C LYS A 73 15.23 -8.13 -76.12
N LYS A 74 14.04 -8.70 -75.80
CA LYS A 74 13.60 -10.13 -75.95
C LYS A 74 14.33 -11.19 -75.06
N THR A 75 13.74 -12.30 -74.58
CA THR A 75 12.43 -13.01 -74.78
C THR A 75 12.13 -13.91 -73.55
N GLU A 76 10.97 -14.55 -73.28
CA GLU A 76 9.64 -14.59 -73.94
C GLU A 76 8.42 -14.67 -72.96
N LYS A 77 8.06 -15.85 -72.41
CA LYS A 77 6.79 -16.18 -71.69
C LYS A 77 7.07 -17.09 -70.45
N THR A 78 6.23 -17.29 -69.43
CA THR A 78 4.74 -17.22 -69.32
C THR A 78 4.27 -16.84 -67.88
N VAL A 79 2.99 -17.07 -67.53
CA VAL A 79 2.21 -16.30 -66.53
C VAL A 79 1.50 -17.17 -65.46
N LYS A 80 1.59 -16.72 -64.18
CA LYS A 80 0.69 -16.91 -62.99
C LYS A 80 0.48 -18.27 -62.26
N LYS A 81 0.51 -18.12 -60.91
CA LYS A 81 -0.32 -18.72 -59.82
C LYS A 81 -0.05 -20.20 -59.44
N GLU A 82 0.39 -20.45 -58.18
CA GLU A 82 -0.42 -20.86 -56.99
C GLU A 82 -0.89 -22.32 -57.10
N GLU A 83 -0.74 -23.25 -56.14
CA GLU A 83 -0.28 -23.27 -54.72
C GLU A 83 0.73 -24.47 -54.55
N GLY A 84 1.37 -24.81 -53.43
CA GLY A 84 1.31 -24.41 -52.02
C GLY A 84 2.31 -25.22 -51.16
N GLU A 85 2.13 -25.20 -49.83
CA GLU A 85 2.87 -25.97 -48.80
C GLU A 85 4.33 -25.58 -48.43
N HIS A 86 4.45 -24.59 -47.54
CA HIS A 86 5.50 -24.59 -46.52
C HIS A 86 4.93 -25.07 -45.17
N PRO A 87 5.62 -25.95 -44.41
CA PRO A 87 5.09 -26.53 -43.18
C PRO A 87 5.05 -25.51 -42.03
N ASN A 88 3.83 -25.16 -41.61
CA ASN A 88 3.56 -24.20 -40.55
C ASN A 88 3.76 -24.86 -39.16
N SER A 89 4.87 -24.53 -38.46
CA SER A 89 5.21 -25.07 -37.14
C SER A 89 4.34 -24.50 -36.01
N LYS A 90 3.06 -24.85 -36.02
CA LYS A 90 2.13 -24.64 -34.91
C LYS A 90 2.69 -25.30 -33.64
N LYS A 91 3.02 -24.50 -32.62
CA LYS A 91 3.17 -25.05 -31.25
C LYS A 91 1.88 -25.81 -30.90
N PRO A 92 1.97 -27.07 -30.44
CA PRO A 92 0.77 -27.88 -30.20
C PRO A 92 -0.11 -27.21 -29.15
N LYS A 93 -1.42 -27.13 -29.43
CA LYS A 93 -2.40 -26.82 -28.39
C LYS A 93 -2.36 -27.97 -27.39
N LYS A 94 -1.83 -27.72 -26.19
CA LYS A 94 -1.86 -28.68 -25.08
C LYS A 94 -3.24 -29.31 -24.96
N THR A 95 -3.29 -30.64 -24.90
CA THR A 95 -4.52 -31.40 -24.74
C THR A 95 -5.16 -31.09 -23.39
N LYS A 96 -6.43 -31.50 -23.19
CA LYS A 96 -7.06 -31.39 -21.87
C LYS A 96 -6.31 -32.23 -20.83
N GLU A 97 -5.72 -33.35 -21.24
CA GLU A 97 -4.89 -34.24 -20.42
C GLU A 97 -3.57 -33.57 -20.03
N ASP A 98 -2.82 -32.98 -20.96
CA ASP A 98 -1.58 -32.21 -20.65
C ASP A 98 -1.82 -31.10 -19.61
N ILE A 99 -3.01 -30.49 -19.64
CA ILE A 99 -3.42 -29.42 -18.73
C ILE A 99 -3.85 -29.99 -17.37
N ALA A 100 -4.49 -31.17 -17.34
CA ALA A 100 -4.86 -31.87 -16.11
C ALA A 100 -3.61 -32.42 -15.40
N GLU A 101 -2.70 -33.05 -16.13
CA GLU A 101 -1.45 -33.62 -15.61
C GLU A 101 -0.51 -32.52 -15.09
N ALA A 102 -0.35 -31.42 -15.84
CA ALA A 102 0.40 -30.25 -15.37
C ALA A 102 -0.27 -29.49 -14.19
N ARG A 103 -1.57 -29.74 -13.92
CA ARG A 103 -2.23 -29.32 -12.67
C ARG A 103 -1.94 -30.31 -11.55
N LEU A 104 -2.00 -31.61 -11.81
CA LEU A 104 -1.73 -32.65 -10.83
C LEU A 104 -0.29 -32.59 -10.30
N MET A 105 0.70 -32.42 -11.19
CA MET A 105 2.10 -32.20 -10.80
C MET A 105 2.29 -30.92 -9.97
N LYS A 106 1.52 -29.87 -10.23
CA LYS A 106 1.54 -28.64 -9.41
C LYS A 106 0.87 -28.80 -8.06
N ILE A 107 -0.12 -29.69 -7.94
CA ILE A 107 -0.76 -30.02 -6.67
C ILE A 107 0.22 -30.85 -5.84
N LYS A 108 0.75 -31.96 -6.37
CA LYS A 108 1.78 -32.78 -5.70
C LYS A 108 2.98 -31.95 -5.24
N LYS A 109 3.56 -31.13 -6.13
CA LYS A 109 4.67 -30.24 -5.74
C LYS A 109 4.28 -29.24 -4.66
N LYS A 110 3.03 -28.77 -4.62
CA LYS A 110 2.56 -27.87 -3.56
C LYS A 110 2.41 -28.64 -2.24
N GLU A 111 1.90 -29.86 -2.27
CA GLU A 111 1.78 -30.74 -1.10
C GLU A 111 3.17 -31.11 -0.55
N GLU A 112 4.13 -31.43 -1.41
CA GLU A 112 5.54 -31.62 -1.05
C GLU A 112 6.19 -30.34 -0.46
N GLU A 113 5.96 -29.16 -1.07
CA GLU A 113 6.40 -27.86 -0.52
C GLU A 113 5.74 -27.52 0.83
N GLU A 114 4.57 -28.09 1.13
CA GLU A 114 3.76 -27.86 2.34
C GLU A 114 4.08 -28.88 3.45
N GLN A 115 4.45 -30.11 3.09
CA GLN A 115 4.99 -31.14 4.01
C GLN A 115 6.46 -30.90 4.37
N SER A 116 7.29 -30.46 3.41
CA SER A 116 8.69 -30.06 3.64
C SER A 116 8.81 -28.71 4.37
N ARG A 117 7.69 -28.10 4.75
CA ARG A 117 7.66 -26.79 5.38
C ARG A 117 8.08 -26.89 6.85
N TRP A 118 9.06 -26.08 7.25
CA TRP A 118 9.46 -25.98 8.64
C TRP A 118 8.31 -25.49 9.53
N ARG A 119 7.87 -26.36 10.45
CA ARG A 119 6.86 -26.10 11.48
C ARG A 119 7.50 -25.60 12.78
N TRP A 120 8.20 -24.47 12.70
CA TRP A 120 8.89 -23.87 13.84
C TRP A 120 8.00 -23.60 15.07
N TRP A 121 6.67 -23.60 14.91
CA TRP A 121 5.70 -23.45 16.01
C TRP A 121 5.49 -24.72 16.84
N GLU A 122 5.99 -25.87 16.37
CA GLU A 122 6.01 -27.15 17.10
C GLU A 122 7.34 -27.35 17.86
N GLU A 123 8.33 -26.47 17.68
CA GLU A 123 9.65 -26.58 18.31
C GLU A 123 9.72 -25.94 19.70
N GLU A 124 10.67 -26.42 20.51
CA GLU A 124 11.03 -25.75 21.76
C GLU A 124 11.61 -24.35 21.52
N LYS A 125 11.29 -23.43 22.44
CA LYS A 125 11.84 -22.08 22.41
C LYS A 125 13.30 -22.07 22.80
N TYR A 126 14.08 -21.18 22.17
CA TYR A 126 15.43 -20.88 22.63
C TYR A 126 15.44 -20.17 23.98
N GLU A 127 16.57 -20.30 24.68
CA GLU A 127 16.90 -19.52 25.87
C GLU A 127 16.75 -18.01 25.62
N ASP A 128 16.37 -17.29 26.67
CA ASP A 128 16.16 -15.84 26.58
C ASP A 128 17.44 -15.12 26.11
N GLY A 129 17.26 -14.21 25.15
CA GLY A 129 18.36 -13.52 24.46
C GLY A 129 18.77 -14.18 23.14
N VAL A 130 19.00 -15.50 23.10
CA VAL A 130 19.48 -16.21 21.89
C VAL A 130 18.42 -16.17 20.78
N LYS A 131 18.83 -15.97 19.52
CA LYS A 131 17.93 -15.94 18.36
C LYS A 131 18.23 -17.01 17.31
N TRP A 132 19.44 -17.55 17.29
CA TRP A 132 19.85 -18.63 16.40
C TRP A 132 21.13 -19.27 16.95
N LYS A 133 21.39 -20.51 16.52
CA LYS A 133 22.62 -21.27 16.78
C LYS A 133 23.52 -21.28 15.55
N PHE A 134 22.94 -21.36 14.35
CA PHE A 134 23.68 -21.29 13.08
C PHE A 134 23.08 -20.26 12.10
N LEU A 135 23.93 -19.42 11.48
CA LEU A 135 23.52 -18.48 10.43
C LEU A 135 24.56 -18.36 9.29
N GLU A 136 24.22 -18.83 8.09
CA GLU A 136 24.98 -18.62 6.85
C GLU A 136 24.15 -17.89 5.78
N HIS A 137 24.76 -16.96 5.04
CA HIS A 137 24.13 -16.28 3.90
C HIS A 137 25.20 -15.79 2.92
N ASN A 138 24.80 -15.32 1.73
CA ASN A 138 25.71 -14.81 0.69
C ASN A 138 25.84 -13.27 0.68
N GLY A 139 25.62 -12.61 1.82
CA GLY A 139 25.69 -11.14 1.92
C GLY A 139 24.55 -10.39 1.20
N PRO A 140 24.66 -9.06 1.05
CA PRO A 140 23.72 -8.24 0.28
C PRO A 140 23.98 -8.32 -1.24
N SER A 141 22.92 -8.07 -2.02
CA SER A 141 23.04 -7.75 -3.45
C SER A 141 23.08 -6.23 -3.62
N PHE A 142 24.17 -5.72 -4.21
CA PHE A 142 24.36 -4.29 -4.49
C PHE A 142 23.55 -3.82 -5.71
N PRO A 143 23.10 -2.55 -5.73
CA PRO A 143 22.50 -1.96 -6.93
C PRO A 143 23.54 -1.89 -8.07
N PRO A 144 23.15 -2.07 -9.35
CA PRO A 144 24.08 -1.92 -10.47
C PRO A 144 24.80 -0.57 -10.49
N GLU A 145 26.01 -0.56 -11.02
CA GLU A 145 26.76 0.67 -11.24
C GLU A 145 26.06 1.62 -12.20
N TYR A 146 26.39 2.91 -12.06
CA TYR A 146 25.82 3.94 -12.91
C TYR A 146 26.20 3.72 -14.37
N GLN A 147 25.20 3.84 -15.25
CA GLN A 147 25.40 3.83 -16.70
C GLN A 147 25.26 5.27 -17.21
N PRO A 148 26.32 5.87 -17.80
CA PRO A 148 26.28 7.22 -18.32
C PRO A 148 25.14 7.46 -19.31
N LEU A 149 24.76 8.73 -19.48
CA LEU A 149 23.81 9.11 -20.51
C LEU A 149 24.36 8.80 -21.91
N PRO A 150 23.52 8.33 -22.86
CA PRO A 150 23.91 8.21 -24.26
C PRO A 150 24.31 9.58 -24.83
N ASP A 151 25.33 9.63 -25.71
CA ASP A 151 25.85 10.88 -26.28
C ASP A 151 24.80 11.76 -27.00
N ASN A 152 23.66 11.17 -27.40
CA ASN A 152 22.55 11.88 -28.02
C ASN A 152 21.55 12.51 -27.01
N VAL A 153 21.80 12.41 -25.70
CA VAL A 153 20.95 12.93 -24.61
C VAL A 153 21.75 13.92 -23.77
N HIS A 154 21.34 15.19 -23.77
CA HIS A 154 22.14 16.28 -23.23
C HIS A 154 21.48 16.92 -22.00
N PHE A 155 22.33 17.41 -21.09
CA PHE A 155 21.94 18.39 -20.10
C PHE A 155 22.12 19.82 -20.66
N TYR A 156 21.23 20.74 -20.26
CA TYR A 156 21.31 22.14 -20.66
C TYR A 156 21.35 23.05 -19.43
N TYR A 157 22.14 24.12 -19.51
CA TYR A 157 22.11 25.21 -18.54
C TYR A 157 22.00 26.55 -19.28
N ASN A 158 20.98 27.35 -18.92
CA ASN A 158 20.66 28.62 -19.58
C ASN A 158 20.58 28.49 -21.13
N GLY A 159 19.93 27.43 -21.60
CA GLY A 159 19.78 27.11 -23.03
C GLY A 159 21.03 26.53 -23.73
N LYS A 160 22.20 26.51 -23.08
CA LYS A 160 23.44 25.95 -23.64
C LYS A 160 23.65 24.51 -23.21
N LYS A 161 24.15 23.65 -24.12
CA LYS A 161 24.55 22.28 -23.78
C LYS A 161 25.72 22.28 -22.81
N VAL A 162 25.65 21.44 -21.78
CA VAL A 162 26.72 21.24 -20.78
C VAL A 162 26.90 19.74 -20.57
N LYS A 163 28.12 19.24 -20.70
CA LYS A 163 28.47 17.86 -20.35
C LYS A 163 28.79 17.82 -18.86
N LEU A 164 28.11 16.95 -18.11
CA LEU A 164 28.31 16.80 -16.67
C LEU A 164 29.41 15.76 -16.40
N SER A 165 30.00 15.84 -15.21
CA SER A 165 30.79 14.76 -14.62
C SER A 165 29.86 13.61 -14.20
N LEU A 166 30.35 12.36 -14.21
CA LEU A 166 29.50 11.17 -13.98
C LEU A 166 28.74 11.21 -12.64
N ALA A 167 29.35 11.75 -11.58
CA ALA A 167 28.71 11.91 -10.28
C ALA A 167 27.58 12.96 -10.32
N ALA A 168 27.81 14.11 -10.96
CA ALA A 168 26.78 15.11 -11.18
C ALA A 168 25.67 14.62 -12.15
N GLU A 169 26.01 13.78 -13.13
CA GLU A 169 25.10 13.21 -14.11
C GLU A 169 24.14 12.17 -13.50
N GLU A 170 24.62 11.27 -12.64
CA GLU A 170 23.78 10.32 -11.90
C GLU A 170 22.75 11.07 -11.03
N VAL A 171 23.18 12.14 -10.35
CA VAL A 171 22.30 12.95 -9.49
C VAL A 171 21.30 13.79 -10.30
N ALA A 172 21.74 14.38 -11.42
CA ALA A 172 20.85 15.09 -12.36
C ALA A 172 19.78 14.16 -12.94
N LEU A 173 20.14 12.91 -13.23
CA LEU A 173 19.20 11.89 -13.68
C LEU A 173 18.11 11.62 -12.62
N PHE A 174 18.43 11.56 -11.33
CA PHE A 174 17.40 11.32 -10.30
C PHE A 174 16.32 12.42 -10.26
N PHE A 175 16.70 13.69 -10.43
CA PHE A 175 15.75 14.79 -10.52
C PHE A 175 14.97 14.76 -11.84
N ALA A 176 15.65 14.50 -12.96
CA ALA A 176 15.03 14.37 -14.28
C ALA A 176 13.96 13.27 -14.32
N GLN A 177 14.19 12.12 -13.67
CA GLN A 177 13.20 11.03 -13.54
C GLN A 177 11.93 11.44 -12.78
N MET A 178 11.97 12.54 -12.03
CA MET A 178 10.88 12.99 -11.15
C MET A 178 10.19 14.27 -11.63
N LEU A 179 10.49 14.83 -12.82
CA LEU A 179 9.93 16.13 -13.25
C LEU A 179 8.39 16.17 -13.26
N ASP A 180 7.71 15.06 -13.58
CA ASP A 180 6.24 14.97 -13.57
C ASP A 180 5.63 14.78 -12.16
N HIS A 181 6.44 14.71 -11.10
CA HIS A 181 5.99 14.40 -9.75
C HIS A 181 5.94 15.66 -8.87
N ASP A 182 4.83 15.82 -8.13
CA ASP A 182 4.55 16.83 -7.09
C ASP A 182 5.67 17.12 -6.05
N TYR A 183 6.79 16.37 -6.03
CA TYR A 183 7.96 16.71 -5.22
C TYR A 183 8.84 17.79 -5.89
N THR A 184 9.02 17.78 -7.21
CA THR A 184 9.93 18.72 -7.90
C THR A 184 9.41 20.16 -7.95
N THR A 185 8.14 20.36 -7.60
CA THR A 185 7.50 21.67 -7.41
C THR A 185 7.63 22.20 -5.97
N LYS A 186 7.94 21.35 -4.98
CA LYS A 186 8.10 21.77 -3.58
C LYS A 186 9.42 22.51 -3.37
N LYS A 187 9.34 23.73 -2.81
CA LYS A 187 10.50 24.58 -2.49
C LYS A 187 11.61 23.81 -1.72
N VAL A 188 11.26 23.21 -0.57
CA VAL A 188 12.19 22.45 0.28
C VAL A 188 12.88 21.31 -0.50
N PHE A 189 12.14 20.60 -1.36
CA PHE A 189 12.71 19.51 -2.17
C PHE A 189 13.73 20.03 -3.18
N ARG A 190 13.42 21.14 -3.86
CA ARG A 190 14.30 21.81 -4.83
C ARG A 190 15.58 22.33 -4.17
N GLU A 191 15.46 23.00 -3.03
CA GLU A 191 16.58 23.58 -2.27
C GLU A 191 17.53 22.49 -1.77
N ASN A 192 17.00 21.44 -1.13
CA ASN A 192 17.79 20.31 -0.66
C ASN A 192 18.47 19.54 -1.80
N TYR A 193 17.74 19.28 -2.89
CA TYR A 193 18.31 18.66 -4.09
C TYR A 193 19.48 19.47 -4.63
N PHE A 194 19.29 20.78 -4.83
CA PHE A 194 20.32 21.64 -5.43
C PHE A 194 21.56 21.77 -4.53
N LYS A 195 21.35 21.88 -3.22
CA LYS A 195 22.41 21.89 -2.20
C LYS A 195 23.27 20.63 -2.23
N ASP A 196 22.67 19.45 -2.37
CA ASP A 196 23.40 18.18 -2.43
C ASP A 196 24.01 17.92 -3.80
N TRP A 197 23.31 18.22 -4.90
CA TRP A 197 23.82 18.06 -6.26
C TRP A 197 25.10 18.88 -6.49
N ARG A 198 25.18 20.11 -5.95
CA ARG A 198 26.40 20.94 -5.99
C ARG A 198 27.61 20.33 -5.26
N LYS A 199 27.42 19.38 -4.34
CA LYS A 199 28.54 18.67 -3.67
C LYS A 199 29.18 17.64 -4.58
N GLU A 200 28.36 16.95 -5.38
CA GLU A 200 28.78 15.89 -6.30
C GLU A 200 29.28 16.44 -7.66
N MET A 201 29.18 17.76 -7.88
CA MET A 201 29.80 18.49 -9.00
C MET A 201 31.31 18.68 -8.85
N THR A 202 32.00 18.87 -9.97
CA THR A 202 33.35 19.45 -10.03
C THR A 202 33.34 20.94 -9.66
N HIS A 203 34.53 21.55 -9.54
CA HIS A 203 34.65 23.00 -9.29
C HIS A 203 34.10 23.84 -10.46
N GLU A 204 34.38 23.45 -11.70
CA GLU A 204 33.92 24.13 -12.91
C GLU A 204 32.39 24.10 -13.03
N GLU A 205 31.78 22.93 -12.84
CA GLU A 205 30.32 22.76 -12.82
C GLU A 205 29.66 23.59 -11.72
N ARG A 206 30.22 23.63 -10.51
CA ARG A 206 29.72 24.48 -9.40
C ARG A 206 29.75 25.97 -9.73
N THR A 207 30.78 26.42 -10.46
CA THR A 207 30.92 27.82 -10.84
C THR A 207 29.93 28.21 -11.94
N LEU A 208 29.66 27.29 -12.89
CA LEU A 208 28.68 27.49 -13.96
C LEU A 208 27.22 27.39 -13.47
N ILE A 209 26.87 26.27 -12.82
CA ILE A 209 25.48 25.88 -12.52
C ILE A 209 25.04 26.47 -11.17
N GLN A 210 24.71 27.77 -11.17
CA GLN A 210 24.38 28.52 -9.95
C GLN A 210 22.88 28.55 -9.62
N ASP A 211 22.01 28.21 -10.58
CA ASP A 211 20.56 28.39 -10.48
C ASP A 211 19.81 27.16 -11.03
N LEU A 212 18.96 26.54 -10.21
CA LEU A 212 18.18 25.37 -10.60
C LEU A 212 17.12 25.70 -11.67
N ASP A 213 16.58 26.91 -11.69
CA ASP A 213 15.51 27.29 -12.64
C ASP A 213 16.06 27.45 -14.07
N LYS A 214 17.38 27.65 -14.21
CA LYS A 214 18.11 27.67 -15.48
C LYS A 214 18.53 26.28 -15.99
N CYS A 215 18.24 25.21 -15.23
CA CYS A 215 18.65 23.84 -15.57
C CYS A 215 17.60 23.12 -16.44
N GLY A 216 17.98 22.73 -17.65
CA GLY A 216 17.16 22.01 -18.62
C GLY A 216 17.35 20.49 -18.52
N PHE A 217 16.45 19.82 -17.81
CA PHE A 217 16.41 18.36 -17.65
C PHE A 217 15.56 17.61 -18.71
N GLY A 218 15.06 18.33 -19.73
CA GLY A 218 14.02 17.85 -20.65
C GLY A 218 14.39 16.60 -21.46
N GLU A 219 15.57 16.58 -22.09
CA GLU A 219 16.02 15.41 -22.88
C GLU A 219 16.23 14.18 -21.98
N ILE A 220 16.79 14.36 -20.79
CA ILE A 220 17.03 13.28 -19.82
C ILE A 220 15.69 12.65 -19.37
N HIS A 221 14.68 13.48 -19.12
CA HIS A 221 13.32 13.02 -18.78
C HIS A 221 12.62 12.33 -19.95
N ALA A 222 12.75 12.88 -21.17
CA ALA A 222 12.22 12.26 -22.38
C ALA A 222 12.84 10.86 -22.63
N MET A 223 14.16 10.74 -22.47
CA MET A 223 14.87 9.46 -22.49
C MET A 223 14.35 8.51 -21.40
N HIS A 224 14.12 9.00 -20.17
CA HIS A 224 13.57 8.16 -19.11
C HIS A 224 12.16 7.65 -19.44
N LYS A 225 11.26 8.51 -19.91
CA LYS A 225 9.93 8.13 -20.38
C LYS A 225 10.00 7.09 -21.50
N ALA A 226 10.85 7.30 -22.50
CA ALA A 226 11.06 6.34 -23.58
C ALA A 226 11.57 4.98 -23.05
N LYS A 227 12.53 4.96 -22.11
CA LYS A 227 13.01 3.73 -21.43
C LYS A 227 11.89 3.04 -20.62
N VAL A 228 10.98 3.78 -20.00
CA VAL A 228 9.83 3.23 -19.26
C VAL A 228 8.78 2.62 -20.21
N GLU A 229 8.44 3.28 -21.32
CA GLU A 229 7.51 2.72 -22.31
C GLU A 229 8.12 1.51 -23.04
N ALA A 230 9.40 1.57 -23.44
CA ALA A 230 10.13 0.45 -24.02
C ALA A 230 10.05 -0.81 -23.12
N ARG A 231 10.21 -0.64 -21.80
CA ARG A 231 10.07 -1.75 -20.83
C ARG A 231 8.67 -2.36 -20.79
N LYS A 232 7.60 -1.61 -21.08
CA LYS A 232 6.23 -2.15 -21.17
C LYS A 232 6.07 -3.00 -22.44
N ILE A 233 6.56 -2.51 -23.58
CA ILE A 233 6.43 -3.17 -24.88
C ILE A 233 7.42 -4.30 -25.15
N MET A 234 8.43 -4.52 -24.28
CA MET A 234 9.36 -5.67 -24.37
C MET A 234 8.68 -6.98 -24.77
N THR A 235 9.33 -7.74 -25.63
CA THR A 235 8.92 -9.06 -26.11
C THR A 235 8.81 -10.08 -24.96
N LYS A 236 8.22 -11.25 -25.24
CA LYS A 236 8.11 -12.32 -24.23
C LYS A 236 9.48 -12.92 -23.91
N GLU A 237 10.34 -12.92 -24.91
CA GLU A 237 11.70 -13.44 -24.93
C GLU A 237 12.61 -12.56 -24.06
N GLU A 238 12.64 -11.24 -24.26
CA GLU A 238 13.36 -10.29 -23.39
C GLU A 238 12.86 -10.34 -21.94
N LYS A 239 11.52 -10.38 -21.76
CA LYS A 239 10.91 -10.53 -20.42
C LYS A 239 11.29 -11.86 -19.75
N LEU A 240 11.56 -12.93 -20.52
CA LEU A 240 12.04 -14.19 -19.99
C LEU A 240 13.49 -14.08 -19.53
N VAL A 241 14.39 -13.49 -20.34
CA VAL A 241 15.80 -13.26 -19.98
C VAL A 241 15.92 -12.44 -18.68
N VAL A 242 15.18 -11.33 -18.58
CA VAL A 242 15.15 -10.49 -17.37
C VAL A 242 14.61 -11.26 -16.16
N LYS A 243 13.62 -12.15 -16.36
CA LYS A 243 13.08 -13.00 -15.30
C LYS A 243 14.07 -14.05 -14.82
N GLU A 244 14.83 -14.68 -15.71
CA GLU A 244 15.85 -15.68 -15.34
C GLU A 244 17.05 -15.05 -14.64
N ALA A 245 17.52 -13.88 -15.09
CA ALA A 245 18.55 -13.12 -14.39
C ALA A 245 18.10 -12.74 -12.96
N ASN A 246 16.85 -12.28 -12.80
CA ASN A 246 16.27 -12.03 -11.48
C ASN A 246 16.12 -13.30 -10.64
N LYS A 247 15.84 -14.45 -11.27
CA LYS A 247 15.74 -15.74 -10.56
C LYS A 247 17.11 -16.17 -10.03
N LYS A 248 18.18 -16.14 -10.85
CA LYS A 248 19.55 -16.48 -10.42
C LYS A 248 19.98 -15.66 -9.20
N MET A 249 19.79 -14.35 -9.24
CA MET A 249 20.05 -13.44 -8.11
C MET A 249 19.20 -13.76 -6.86
N VAL A 250 17.95 -14.23 -7.01
CA VAL A 250 17.13 -14.66 -5.86
C VAL A 250 17.55 -16.04 -5.34
N ASP A 251 17.98 -16.94 -6.22
CA ASP A 251 18.48 -18.26 -5.84
C ASP A 251 19.83 -18.13 -5.09
N GLU A 252 20.64 -17.12 -5.42
CA GLU A 252 21.95 -16.79 -4.82
C GLU A 252 21.85 -15.95 -3.53
N TYR A 253 21.19 -14.78 -3.56
CA TYR A 253 21.13 -13.83 -2.43
C TYR A 253 19.79 -13.83 -1.68
N GLY A 254 18.76 -14.50 -2.20
CA GLY A 254 17.40 -14.43 -1.66
C GLY A 254 17.12 -15.37 -0.47
N TYR A 255 18.10 -16.17 -0.06
CA TYR A 255 17.98 -17.17 1.01
C TYR A 255 19.22 -17.18 1.91
N CYS A 256 19.02 -17.67 3.12
CA CYS A 256 20.05 -18.00 4.10
C CYS A 256 19.82 -19.42 4.64
N LEU A 257 20.81 -19.96 5.34
CA LEU A 257 20.67 -21.14 6.18
C LEU A 257 20.59 -20.66 7.64
N LEU A 258 19.43 -20.84 8.26
CA LEU A 258 19.18 -20.51 9.66
C LEU A 258 18.92 -21.81 10.41
N ASP A 259 19.78 -22.16 11.37
CA ASP A 259 19.65 -23.39 12.17
C ASP A 259 19.45 -24.65 11.29
N HIS A 260 20.17 -24.69 10.16
CA HIS A 260 20.09 -25.70 9.10
C HIS A 260 18.80 -25.72 8.25
N HIS A 261 17.86 -24.81 8.49
CA HIS A 261 16.69 -24.59 7.62
C HIS A 261 16.94 -23.49 6.58
N LYS A 262 16.56 -23.76 5.31
CA LYS A 262 16.69 -22.77 4.23
C LYS A 262 15.59 -21.73 4.32
N GLU A 263 15.94 -20.57 4.85
CA GLU A 263 15.02 -19.47 5.12
C GLU A 263 15.11 -18.35 4.09
N ARG A 264 13.99 -17.68 3.81
CA ARG A 264 13.94 -16.62 2.79
C ARG A 264 14.34 -15.28 3.40
N ILE A 265 15.19 -14.53 2.70
CA ILE A 265 15.56 -13.16 3.08
C ILE A 265 14.48 -12.17 2.58
N GLY A 266 14.10 -11.20 3.40
CA GLY A 266 13.04 -10.24 3.08
C GLY A 266 13.48 -9.17 2.08
N ASN A 267 14.66 -8.58 2.31
CA ASN A 267 15.16 -7.40 1.60
C ASN A 267 16.66 -7.49 1.28
N PHE A 268 17.09 -8.59 0.65
CA PHE A 268 18.51 -8.85 0.34
C PHE A 268 19.18 -7.84 -0.60
N LYS A 269 18.39 -7.03 -1.34
CA LYS A 269 18.91 -5.97 -2.22
C LYS A 269 19.09 -4.67 -1.42
N ILE A 270 20.27 -4.09 -1.49
CA ILE A 270 20.53 -2.74 -0.98
C ILE A 270 19.67 -1.72 -1.75
N GLU A 271 19.16 -0.71 -1.04
CA GLU A 271 18.39 0.37 -1.67
C GLU A 271 19.29 1.17 -2.63
N PRO A 272 18.88 1.43 -3.88
CA PRO A 272 19.68 2.24 -4.80
C PRO A 272 19.77 3.71 -4.35
N PRO A 273 20.83 4.42 -4.78
CA PRO A 273 20.93 5.86 -4.62
C PRO A 273 19.74 6.59 -5.28
N GLY A 274 19.48 7.81 -4.83
CA GLY A 274 18.37 8.63 -5.34
C GLY A 274 17.90 9.68 -4.33
N LEU A 275 16.90 10.48 -4.69
CA LEU A 275 16.43 11.56 -3.82
C LEU A 275 15.52 11.04 -2.70
N PHE A 276 15.69 11.57 -1.49
CA PHE A 276 14.87 11.22 -0.33
C PHE A 276 13.46 11.81 -0.45
N ARG A 277 12.45 10.93 -0.41
CA ARG A 277 11.02 11.29 -0.56
C ARG A 277 10.31 11.11 0.78
N GLY A 278 10.65 11.98 1.73
CA GLY A 278 9.99 12.06 3.04
C GLY A 278 8.51 12.36 2.90
N ARG A 279 7.68 11.77 3.78
CA ARG A 279 6.21 11.93 3.75
C ARG A 279 5.78 13.23 4.42
N GLY A 280 4.69 13.82 3.94
CA GLY A 280 4.20 15.12 4.39
C GLY A 280 5.15 16.26 4.03
N GLU A 281 5.24 17.27 4.88
CA GLU A 281 6.25 18.34 4.79
C GLU A 281 7.51 17.94 5.55
N HIS A 282 8.20 16.93 5.05
CA HIS A 282 9.46 16.47 5.64
C HIS A 282 10.59 17.45 5.31
N PRO A 283 11.29 18.03 6.31
CA PRO A 283 12.31 19.07 6.08
C PRO A 283 13.49 18.55 5.24
N LYS A 284 13.84 17.28 5.38
CA LYS A 284 14.88 16.59 4.59
C LYS A 284 14.47 16.07 3.19
N GLN A 285 13.24 16.32 2.72
CA GLN A 285 12.82 15.88 1.38
C GLN A 285 13.72 16.51 0.30
N GLY A 286 14.14 15.73 -0.71
CA GLY A 286 15.03 16.18 -1.79
C GLY A 286 16.52 15.93 -1.59
N LEU A 287 16.98 15.67 -0.35
CA LEU A 287 18.38 15.33 -0.08
C LEU A 287 18.80 14.03 -0.79
N LEU A 288 20.08 13.91 -1.10
CA LEU A 288 20.65 12.77 -1.83
C LEU A 288 20.88 11.57 -0.90
N LYS A 289 20.16 10.47 -1.13
CA LYS A 289 20.51 9.15 -0.57
C LYS A 289 21.71 8.63 -1.36
N LYS A 290 22.85 8.47 -0.70
CA LYS A 290 24.09 8.01 -1.32
C LYS A 290 24.06 6.52 -1.66
N ARG A 291 24.92 6.12 -2.59
CA ARG A 291 25.20 4.72 -2.91
C ARG A 291 25.94 4.10 -1.72
N ILE A 292 25.38 3.04 -1.15
CA ILE A 292 26.00 2.28 -0.06
C ILE A 292 27.09 1.39 -0.66
N GLN A 293 28.31 1.50 -0.14
CA GLN A 293 29.47 0.70 -0.55
C GLN A 293 29.65 -0.51 0.39
N PRO A 294 30.41 -1.55 0.00
CA PRO A 294 30.77 -2.64 0.90
C PRO A 294 31.43 -2.17 2.21
N GLU A 295 32.22 -1.10 2.14
CA GLU A 295 32.87 -0.45 3.27
C GLU A 295 31.90 0.22 4.27
N ASP A 296 30.61 0.38 3.91
CA ASP A 296 29.54 0.84 4.80
C ASP A 296 28.81 -0.32 5.50
N VAL A 297 28.94 -1.55 4.97
CA VAL A 297 28.12 -2.71 5.34
C VAL A 297 28.80 -3.57 6.41
N ILE A 298 28.06 -3.81 7.48
CA ILE A 298 28.37 -4.75 8.56
C ILE A 298 27.65 -6.06 8.27
N ILE A 299 28.37 -7.18 8.27
CA ILE A 299 27.85 -8.54 8.10
C ILE A 299 27.68 -9.22 9.47
N ASN A 300 26.63 -10.02 9.64
CA ASN A 300 26.40 -10.82 10.83
C ASN A 300 26.04 -12.28 10.48
N CYS A 301 26.90 -13.21 10.86
CA CYS A 301 26.78 -14.64 10.57
C CYS A 301 27.38 -15.49 11.71
N SER A 302 27.22 -16.80 11.66
CA SER A 302 27.92 -17.74 12.56
C SER A 302 29.44 -17.66 12.45
N LYS A 303 30.17 -18.03 13.51
CA LYS A 303 31.65 -18.11 13.48
C LYS A 303 32.14 -19.23 12.57
N GLU A 304 31.36 -20.30 12.54
CA GLU A 304 31.55 -21.55 11.81
C GLU A 304 30.87 -21.56 10.42
N ALA A 305 30.18 -20.49 10.03
CA ALA A 305 29.58 -20.34 8.71
C ALA A 305 30.56 -19.76 7.67
N ARG A 306 30.32 -20.02 6.38
CA ARG A 306 31.07 -19.32 5.32
C ARG A 306 30.72 -17.83 5.32
N VAL A 307 31.67 -16.99 5.70
CA VAL A 307 31.54 -15.52 5.62
C VAL A 307 31.33 -15.10 4.15
N PRO A 308 30.33 -14.23 3.86
CA PRO A 308 30.16 -13.63 2.53
C PRO A 308 31.44 -12.97 2.01
N VAL A 309 31.82 -13.22 0.76
CA VAL A 309 32.92 -12.52 0.10
C VAL A 309 32.42 -11.17 -0.41
N PRO A 310 33.10 -10.03 -0.12
CA PRO A 310 32.74 -8.73 -0.69
C PRO A 310 33.00 -8.68 -2.21
N PRO A 311 32.42 -7.70 -2.93
CA PRO A 311 32.77 -7.43 -4.32
C PRO A 311 34.29 -7.27 -4.52
N ALA A 312 34.81 -7.69 -5.69
CA ALA A 312 36.24 -7.68 -5.96
C ALA A 312 36.85 -6.26 -5.80
N GLY A 313 37.95 -6.17 -5.06
CA GLY A 313 38.63 -4.90 -4.72
C GLY A 313 38.08 -4.17 -3.48
N HIS A 314 36.98 -4.65 -2.90
CA HIS A 314 36.35 -4.05 -1.71
C HIS A 314 36.50 -4.91 -0.45
N ARG A 315 36.15 -4.33 0.71
CA ARG A 315 36.03 -5.02 2.00
C ARG A 315 34.72 -4.65 2.70
N TRP A 316 34.23 -5.53 3.55
CA TRP A 316 33.16 -5.18 4.49
C TRP A 316 33.65 -4.16 5.52
N LYS A 317 32.73 -3.36 6.07
CA LYS A 317 33.00 -2.48 7.21
C LYS A 317 33.46 -3.27 8.43
N GLU A 318 32.76 -4.37 8.68
CA GLU A 318 32.91 -5.23 9.84
C GLU A 318 32.21 -6.58 9.56
N VAL A 319 32.74 -7.68 10.10
CA VAL A 319 32.05 -8.96 10.18
C VAL A 319 31.92 -9.31 11.67
N ARG A 320 30.72 -9.62 12.12
CA ARG A 320 30.44 -10.00 13.52
C ARG A 320 29.60 -11.28 13.61
N HIS A 321 29.52 -11.77 14.84
CA HIS A 321 28.88 -13.04 15.18
C HIS A 321 27.96 -12.87 16.41
N ASP A 322 26.97 -11.99 16.27
CA ASP A 322 26.01 -11.64 17.32
C ASP A 322 24.70 -12.42 17.11
N ASN A 323 24.50 -13.45 17.94
CA ASN A 323 23.33 -14.30 17.91
C ASN A 323 22.17 -13.81 18.80
N ALA A 324 22.30 -12.64 19.45
CA ALA A 324 21.20 -11.99 20.17
C ALA A 324 20.31 -11.14 19.23
N VAL A 325 20.78 -10.88 18.01
CA VAL A 325 20.08 -10.08 16.98
C VAL A 325 19.58 -10.93 15.81
N THR A 326 18.61 -10.38 15.05
CA THR A 326 17.92 -11.08 13.94
C THR A 326 18.17 -10.46 12.57
N TRP A 327 19.29 -9.77 12.39
CA TRP A 327 19.70 -9.15 11.12
C TRP A 327 20.97 -9.81 10.58
N LEU A 328 21.06 -9.88 9.25
CA LEU A 328 22.12 -10.58 8.51
C LEU A 328 23.16 -9.59 7.98
N ALA A 329 22.72 -8.38 7.63
CA ALA A 329 23.59 -7.27 7.31
C ALA A 329 22.96 -5.96 7.79
N SER A 330 23.79 -4.94 8.06
CA SER A 330 23.34 -3.60 8.40
C SER A 330 24.28 -2.52 7.86
N TRP A 331 23.76 -1.30 7.74
CA TRP A 331 24.55 -0.09 7.38
C TRP A 331 23.85 1.15 7.95
N THR A 332 24.59 2.26 8.05
CA THR A 332 24.02 3.57 8.43
C THR A 332 23.60 4.31 7.17
N GLU A 333 22.37 4.82 7.10
CA GLU A 333 21.95 5.69 5.98
C GLU A 333 22.24 7.17 6.25
N ASN A 334 22.49 7.94 5.20
CA ASN A 334 23.10 9.27 5.28
C ASN A 334 22.12 10.44 5.46
N ILE A 335 20.81 10.20 5.50
CA ILE A 335 19.78 11.25 5.63
C ILE A 335 19.46 11.51 7.11
N GLN A 336 19.22 10.45 7.88
CA GLN A 336 18.86 10.54 9.31
C GLN A 336 19.90 9.87 10.23
N GLY A 337 21.00 9.33 9.68
CA GLY A 337 21.97 8.57 10.47
C GLY A 337 21.41 7.25 11.03
N SER A 338 20.26 6.78 10.53
CA SER A 338 19.58 5.60 11.05
C SER A 338 20.21 4.31 10.54
N ILE A 339 20.17 3.25 11.34
CA ILE A 339 20.68 1.94 10.93
C ILE A 339 19.59 1.22 10.11
N LYS A 340 19.95 0.80 8.90
CA LYS A 340 19.18 -0.07 8.02
C LYS A 340 19.65 -1.52 8.19
N TYR A 341 18.74 -2.46 7.96
CA TYR A 341 18.99 -3.88 8.19
C TYR A 341 18.45 -4.74 7.05
N ILE A 342 19.19 -5.78 6.69
CA ILE A 342 18.67 -6.94 5.96
C ILE A 342 18.22 -7.96 6.99
N MET A 343 16.96 -8.37 6.88
CA MET A 343 16.34 -9.34 7.80
C MET A 343 15.61 -10.43 7.02
N LEU A 344 15.31 -11.52 7.71
CA LEU A 344 14.48 -12.60 7.19
C LEU A 344 13.08 -12.13 6.80
N ASN A 345 12.47 -12.87 5.87
CA ASN A 345 11.14 -12.61 5.34
C ASN A 345 10.06 -12.87 6.41
N ALA A 346 8.87 -12.31 6.23
CA ALA A 346 7.79 -12.37 7.22
C ALA A 346 7.25 -13.80 7.47
N ASN A 347 7.55 -14.76 6.60
CA ASN A 347 7.19 -16.17 6.75
C ASN A 347 8.24 -17.03 7.48
N SER A 348 9.36 -16.43 7.91
CA SER A 348 10.44 -17.14 8.62
C SER A 348 10.17 -17.32 10.11
N LYS A 349 10.84 -18.29 10.76
CA LYS A 349 10.75 -18.52 12.23
C LYS A 349 10.88 -17.22 13.03
N LEU A 350 12.01 -16.53 12.94
CA LEU A 350 12.32 -15.34 13.76
C LEU A 350 11.37 -14.14 13.55
N LYS A 351 10.62 -14.12 12.45
CA LYS A 351 9.56 -13.13 12.20
C LYS A 351 8.19 -13.64 12.64
N GLY A 352 7.91 -14.91 12.42
CA GLY A 352 6.68 -15.59 12.80
C GLY A 352 6.50 -15.64 14.32
N GLU A 353 7.50 -16.11 15.06
CA GLU A 353 7.49 -16.17 16.52
C GLU A 353 7.18 -14.80 17.14
N LYS A 354 7.91 -13.75 16.71
CA LYS A 354 7.68 -12.38 17.20
C LYS A 354 6.30 -11.83 16.83
N ASP A 355 5.71 -12.26 15.71
CA ASP A 355 4.37 -11.86 15.32
C ASP A 355 3.30 -12.63 16.13
N TRP A 356 3.52 -13.91 16.43
CA TRP A 356 2.70 -14.74 17.32
C TRP A 356 2.73 -14.25 18.76
N GLU A 357 3.92 -14.05 19.35
CA GLU A 357 4.11 -13.52 20.70
C GLU A 357 3.46 -12.14 20.89
N LYS A 358 3.53 -11.28 19.86
CA LYS A 358 2.83 -9.98 19.84
C LYS A 358 1.32 -10.15 20.02
N TYR A 359 0.71 -11.19 19.44
CA TYR A 359 -0.71 -11.49 19.66
C TYR A 359 -0.96 -12.14 21.03
N GLU A 360 -0.10 -13.05 21.50
CA GLU A 360 -0.22 -13.63 22.84
C GLU A 360 -0.13 -12.57 23.96
N VAL A 361 0.74 -11.58 23.84
CA VAL A 361 0.79 -10.43 24.77
C VAL A 361 -0.51 -9.59 24.69
N ALA A 362 -1.14 -9.49 23.50
CA ALA A 362 -2.43 -8.81 23.36
C ALA A 362 -3.61 -9.64 23.93
N ARG A 363 -3.55 -10.97 23.88
CA ARG A 363 -4.52 -11.87 24.56
C ARG A 363 -4.36 -11.84 26.07
N LYS A 364 -3.12 -11.81 26.58
CA LYS A 364 -2.85 -11.57 28.01
C LYS A 364 -3.45 -10.25 28.49
N LEU A 365 -3.37 -9.18 27.68
CA LEU A 365 -4.05 -7.92 27.99
C LEU A 365 -5.57 -8.08 28.14
N LYS A 366 -6.24 -8.89 27.30
CA LYS A 366 -7.70 -9.16 27.43
C LYS A 366 -8.09 -9.60 28.86
N SER A 367 -7.28 -10.47 29.49
CA SER A 367 -7.57 -10.97 30.85
C SER A 367 -7.43 -9.94 31.98
N CYS A 368 -6.71 -8.83 31.77
CA CYS A 368 -6.42 -7.84 32.82
C CYS A 368 -6.81 -6.40 32.45
N VAL A 369 -7.31 -6.16 31.23
CA VAL A 369 -7.60 -4.82 30.70
C VAL A 369 -8.59 -4.06 31.57
N ASP A 370 -9.59 -4.72 32.15
CA ASP A 370 -10.60 -4.05 32.98
C ASP A 370 -10.04 -3.65 34.36
N ASN A 371 -9.07 -4.38 34.91
CA ASN A 371 -8.32 -3.93 36.08
C ASN A 371 -7.48 -2.68 35.76
N ILE A 372 -6.85 -2.65 34.59
CA ILE A 372 -6.09 -1.46 34.11
C ILE A 372 -7.04 -0.27 33.88
N ARG A 373 -8.24 -0.51 33.35
CA ARG A 373 -9.29 0.51 33.16
C ARG A 373 -9.81 1.08 34.47
N ASN A 374 -10.04 0.20 35.46
CA ASN A 374 -10.39 0.60 36.81
C ASN A 374 -9.27 1.44 37.45
N GLN A 375 -8.02 1.02 37.34
CA GLN A 375 -6.87 1.75 37.87
C GLN A 375 -6.72 3.14 37.24
N TYR A 376 -6.68 3.26 35.90
CA TYR A 376 -6.54 4.59 35.30
C TYR A 376 -7.75 5.49 35.64
N THR A 377 -8.96 4.91 35.79
CA THR A 377 -10.17 5.66 36.15
C THR A 377 -10.11 6.20 37.59
N GLN A 378 -9.40 5.52 38.49
CA GLN A 378 -9.04 6.04 39.81
C GLN A 378 -7.95 7.11 39.71
N ASP A 379 -6.89 6.88 38.94
CA ASP A 379 -5.78 7.81 38.72
C ASP A 379 -6.23 9.18 38.16
N LEU A 380 -7.33 9.24 37.39
CA LEU A 380 -7.98 10.49 36.96
C LEU A 380 -8.35 11.43 38.13
N LYS A 381 -8.48 10.90 39.35
CA LYS A 381 -8.79 11.64 40.59
C LYS A 381 -7.54 11.96 41.43
N SER A 382 -6.35 11.50 41.04
CA SER A 382 -5.11 11.63 41.81
C SER A 382 -4.79 13.08 42.19
N LYS A 383 -4.06 13.30 43.28
CA LYS A 383 -3.51 14.63 43.63
C LYS A 383 -2.32 15.02 42.74
N GLN A 384 -1.63 14.06 42.13
CA GLN A 384 -0.45 14.31 41.30
C GLN A 384 -0.81 14.54 39.82
N MET A 385 -0.33 15.65 39.24
CA MET A 385 -0.62 16.02 37.85
C MET A 385 -0.13 14.97 36.83
N GLY A 386 1.12 14.50 36.96
CA GLY A 386 1.69 13.48 36.06
C GLY A 386 0.89 12.17 36.07
N THR A 387 0.33 11.77 37.21
CA THR A 387 -0.58 10.60 37.30
C THR A 387 -1.88 10.83 36.55
N ARG A 388 -2.49 12.02 36.64
CA ARG A 388 -3.68 12.36 35.83
C ARG A 388 -3.39 12.39 34.34
N GLN A 389 -2.27 13.00 33.94
CA GLN A 389 -1.84 13.08 32.53
C GLN A 389 -1.62 11.68 31.95
N ARG A 390 -0.87 10.81 32.66
CA ARG A 390 -0.70 9.40 32.33
C ARG A 390 -2.03 8.66 32.16
N ALA A 391 -2.98 8.88 33.07
CA ALA A 391 -4.29 8.24 33.03
C ALA A 391 -5.15 8.70 31.85
N VAL A 392 -5.15 10.00 31.52
CA VAL A 392 -5.84 10.53 30.34
C VAL A 392 -5.21 10.05 29.03
N ALA A 393 -3.87 10.05 28.95
CA ALA A 393 -3.17 9.51 27.78
C ALA A 393 -3.43 8.01 27.59
N LEU A 394 -3.44 7.22 28.68
CA LEU A 394 -3.80 5.80 28.61
C LEU A 394 -5.27 5.59 28.21
N TYR A 395 -6.19 6.42 28.71
CA TYR A 395 -7.59 6.42 28.27
C TYR A 395 -7.73 6.70 26.76
N PHE A 396 -6.99 7.66 26.20
CA PHE A 396 -6.99 7.90 24.75
C PHE A 396 -6.38 6.72 23.95
N ILE A 397 -5.34 6.06 24.47
CA ILE A 397 -4.75 4.88 23.82
C ILE A 397 -5.71 3.68 23.86
N ASP A 398 -6.41 3.44 24.98
CA ASP A 398 -7.42 2.37 25.10
C ASP A 398 -8.68 2.66 24.27
N LYS A 399 -9.24 3.87 24.30
CA LYS A 399 -10.53 4.16 23.64
C LYS A 399 -10.42 4.58 22.18
N LEU A 400 -9.35 5.25 21.78
CA LEU A 400 -9.19 5.82 20.43
C LEU A 400 -8.07 5.16 19.63
N ALA A 401 -7.45 4.11 20.18
CA ALA A 401 -6.33 3.39 19.56
C ALA A 401 -5.23 4.33 19.05
N LEU A 402 -4.95 5.43 19.78
CA LEU A 402 -3.87 6.34 19.43
C LEU A 402 -2.50 5.64 19.53
N ARG A 403 -1.53 6.11 18.73
CA ARG A 403 -0.13 5.67 18.86
C ARG A 403 0.52 6.40 20.01
N ALA A 404 1.53 5.79 20.64
CA ALA A 404 2.21 6.33 21.81
C ALA A 404 2.68 7.79 21.64
N GLY A 405 3.24 8.15 20.48
CA GLY A 405 3.75 9.50 20.21
C GLY A 405 5.09 9.71 20.90
N ASN A 406 6.15 9.13 20.34
CA ASN A 406 7.50 9.48 20.75
C ASN A 406 7.79 10.91 20.27
N GLU A 407 8.46 11.67 21.14
CA GLU A 407 9.11 12.93 20.80
C GLU A 407 10.06 12.77 19.60
N LYS A 408 10.25 13.84 18.85
CA LYS A 408 11.09 13.89 17.66
C LYS A 408 11.86 15.19 17.65
N GLU A 409 13.07 15.13 17.13
CA GLU A 409 13.90 16.29 16.91
C GLU A 409 13.23 17.23 15.88
N GLU A 410 13.09 18.49 16.27
CA GLU A 410 12.47 19.54 15.46
C GLU A 410 13.37 19.88 14.26
N GLY A 411 12.78 20.15 13.09
CA GLY A 411 13.53 20.40 11.85
C GLY A 411 14.21 19.17 11.22
N GLU A 412 14.26 18.03 11.91
CA GLU A 412 14.85 16.78 11.42
C GLU A 412 13.83 15.85 10.76
N THR A 413 12.58 15.89 11.24
CA THR A 413 11.48 15.03 10.78
C THR A 413 10.23 15.85 10.42
N ALA A 414 9.29 15.24 9.69
CA ALA A 414 7.98 15.87 9.46
C ALA A 414 7.21 15.97 10.78
N ASP A 415 6.76 17.18 11.14
CA ASP A 415 5.97 17.42 12.34
C ASP A 415 4.69 16.56 12.31
N THR A 416 4.66 15.58 13.22
CA THR A 416 3.63 14.55 13.28
C THR A 416 3.62 13.93 14.67
N VAL A 417 2.48 13.95 15.33
CA VAL A 417 2.34 13.64 16.76
C VAL A 417 1.66 12.30 17.03
N GLY A 418 1.76 11.83 18.28
CA GLY A 418 0.91 10.79 18.84
C GLY A 418 0.50 11.17 20.26
N CYS A 419 -0.10 10.25 21.01
CA CYS A 419 -0.81 10.55 22.25
C CYS A 419 0.02 11.32 23.29
N CYS A 420 1.25 10.90 23.60
CA CYS A 420 2.09 11.57 24.60
C CYS A 420 2.69 12.89 24.11
N SER A 421 2.78 13.10 22.79
CA SER A 421 3.35 14.29 22.16
C SER A 421 2.26 15.19 21.54
N LEU A 422 1.02 15.13 22.04
CA LEU A 422 -0.03 16.05 21.64
C LEU A 422 0.28 17.41 22.24
N ARG A 423 0.32 18.45 21.39
CA ARG A 423 0.33 19.87 21.80
C ARG A 423 -1.09 20.42 22.00
N VAL A 424 -1.22 21.55 22.69
CA VAL A 424 -2.46 22.28 22.98
C VAL A 424 -3.32 22.51 21.73
N GLU A 425 -2.72 22.95 20.62
CA GLU A 425 -3.39 23.26 19.35
C GLU A 425 -4.16 22.09 18.70
N HIS A 426 -3.84 20.84 19.08
CA HIS A 426 -4.41 19.65 18.47
C HIS A 426 -5.77 19.23 19.03
N ILE A 427 -6.25 19.89 20.10
CA ILE A 427 -7.54 19.59 20.71
C ILE A 427 -8.38 20.83 20.98
N THR A 428 -9.68 20.71 20.71
CA THR A 428 -10.70 21.71 21.06
C THR A 428 -11.72 21.07 22.01
N LEU A 429 -12.02 21.75 23.12
CA LEU A 429 -12.95 21.27 24.13
C LEU A 429 -14.33 21.90 23.98
N HIS A 430 -15.33 21.10 23.66
CA HIS A 430 -16.73 21.52 23.50
C HIS A 430 -17.58 20.99 24.66
N GLU A 431 -18.23 21.88 25.43
CA GLU A 431 -19.08 21.42 26.54
C GLU A 431 -20.31 20.65 26.06
N LYS A 432 -20.90 21.11 24.95
CA LYS A 432 -21.96 20.42 24.20
C LYS A 432 -21.71 20.57 22.70
N LEU A 433 -21.75 19.47 21.97
CA LEU A 433 -21.64 19.45 20.50
C LEU A 433 -22.46 18.28 19.95
N GLU A 434 -23.25 18.53 18.90
CA GLU A 434 -24.02 17.49 18.18
C GLU A 434 -24.92 16.64 19.11
N GLY A 435 -25.46 17.25 20.17
CA GLY A 435 -26.30 16.60 21.18
C GLY A 435 -25.54 15.82 22.27
N ASN A 436 -24.22 15.70 22.16
CA ASN A 436 -23.36 15.06 23.15
C ASN A 436 -22.77 16.08 24.13
N GLU A 437 -22.55 15.69 25.38
CA GLU A 437 -21.84 16.50 26.37
C GLU A 437 -20.35 16.11 26.47
N CYS A 438 -19.48 17.03 26.88
CA CYS A 438 -18.06 16.80 27.11
C CYS A 438 -17.32 16.23 25.87
N VAL A 439 -17.42 16.91 24.74
CA VAL A 439 -16.84 16.46 23.47
C VAL A 439 -15.43 17.04 23.29
N VAL A 440 -14.46 16.18 22.99
CA VAL A 440 -13.11 16.56 22.56
C VAL A 440 -13.04 16.40 21.06
N GLU A 441 -12.81 17.51 20.36
CA GLU A 441 -12.44 17.50 18.95
C GLU A 441 -10.92 17.38 18.87
N PHE A 442 -10.43 16.38 18.13
CA PHE A 442 -9.03 16.16 17.84
C PHE A 442 -8.77 16.51 16.38
N ASP A 443 -7.71 17.27 16.11
CA ASP A 443 -7.22 17.52 14.76
C ASP A 443 -5.69 17.59 14.74
N PHE A 444 -5.04 16.57 14.20
CA PHE A 444 -3.58 16.52 14.13
C PHE A 444 -3.05 15.62 13.02
N LEU A 445 -1.80 15.83 12.61
CA LEU A 445 -1.11 14.92 11.69
C LEU A 445 -0.44 13.78 12.45
N GLY A 446 -0.93 12.56 12.27
CA GLY A 446 -0.36 11.36 12.86
C GLY A 446 0.82 10.80 12.06
N LYS A 447 1.22 9.56 12.37
CA LYS A 447 2.23 8.81 11.60
C LYS A 447 1.94 8.88 10.10
N ASP A 448 3.00 9.07 9.30
CA ASP A 448 2.95 9.18 7.83
C ASP A 448 2.22 10.46 7.34
N SER A 449 2.07 11.46 8.22
CA SER A 449 1.33 12.72 8.01
C SER A 449 -0.14 12.51 7.62
N ILE A 450 -0.72 11.39 8.08
CA ILE A 450 -2.16 11.11 7.93
C ILE A 450 -2.91 11.87 9.01
N ARG A 451 -3.81 12.79 8.61
CA ARG A 451 -4.67 13.54 9.53
C ARG A 451 -5.54 12.59 10.36
N TYR A 452 -5.53 12.78 11.67
CA TYR A 452 -6.50 12.25 12.60
C TYR A 452 -7.46 13.39 12.94
N TYR A 453 -8.69 13.30 12.44
CA TYR A 453 -9.77 14.20 12.76
C TYR A 453 -10.90 13.39 13.40
N ASN A 454 -11.31 13.74 14.62
CA ASN A 454 -12.37 13.01 15.32
C ASN A 454 -13.04 13.86 16.41
N LYS A 455 -14.36 13.73 16.57
CA LYS A 455 -15.15 14.36 17.65
C LYS A 455 -15.60 13.27 18.62
N VAL A 456 -15.04 13.27 19.82
CA VAL A 456 -15.19 12.17 20.78
C VAL A 456 -15.86 12.67 22.06
N PRO A 457 -17.07 12.20 22.40
CA PRO A 457 -17.62 12.35 23.74
C PRO A 457 -16.74 11.60 24.75
N VAL A 458 -16.19 12.29 25.73
CA VAL A 458 -15.33 11.68 26.77
C VAL A 458 -15.99 11.74 28.14
N ILE A 459 -15.58 10.86 29.04
CA ILE A 459 -16.07 10.89 30.43
C ILE A 459 -15.75 12.24 31.09
N ARG A 460 -16.72 12.80 31.83
CA ARG A 460 -16.67 14.16 32.40
C ARG A 460 -15.41 14.47 33.24
N LYS A 461 -14.76 13.45 33.82
CA LYS A 461 -13.48 13.58 34.54
C LYS A 461 -12.27 13.77 33.60
N VAL A 462 -12.26 13.11 32.44
CA VAL A 462 -11.24 13.35 31.39
C VAL A 462 -11.40 14.77 30.87
N PHE A 463 -12.62 15.20 30.51
CA PHE A 463 -12.89 16.56 30.02
C PHE A 463 -12.45 17.65 31.02
N LYS A 464 -12.77 17.49 32.32
CA LYS A 464 -12.30 18.41 33.36
C LYS A 464 -10.78 18.41 33.55
N ASN A 465 -10.12 17.25 33.43
CA ASN A 465 -8.66 17.18 33.48
C ASN A 465 -8.02 17.84 32.26
N LEU A 466 -8.59 17.69 31.06
CA LEU A 466 -8.09 18.37 29.86
C LEU A 466 -8.15 19.89 30.00
N LYS A 467 -9.23 20.46 30.58
CA LYS A 467 -9.25 21.91 30.90
C LYS A 467 -8.04 22.32 31.75
N LEU A 468 -7.78 21.60 32.84
CA LEU A 468 -6.61 21.83 33.70
C LEU A 468 -5.25 21.63 32.99
N PHE A 469 -5.20 20.81 31.94
CA PHE A 469 -3.96 20.58 31.17
C PHE A 469 -3.70 21.65 30.11
N LEU A 470 -4.71 22.44 29.76
CA LEU A 470 -4.65 23.57 28.81
C LEU A 470 -4.46 24.92 29.52
N GLU A 471 -4.74 25.00 30.83
CA GLU A 471 -4.59 26.21 31.64
C GLU A 471 -3.14 26.74 31.61
N ASN A 472 -2.99 28.04 31.32
CA ASN A 472 -1.72 28.77 31.26
C ASN A 472 -0.70 28.25 30.23
N LYS A 473 -1.16 27.65 29.13
CA LYS A 473 -0.33 27.17 28.02
C LYS A 473 -0.60 27.88 26.69
N GLN A 474 0.41 27.91 25.83
CA GLN A 474 0.34 28.37 24.44
C GLN A 474 -0.01 27.22 23.48
N PRO A 475 -0.48 27.50 22.25
CA PRO A 475 -0.88 26.46 21.28
C PRO A 475 0.21 25.41 20.98
N GLY A 476 1.48 25.83 20.97
CA GLY A 476 2.64 24.96 20.73
C GLY A 476 3.13 24.18 21.94
N ASP A 477 2.59 24.40 23.14
CA ASP A 477 3.04 23.67 24.34
C ASP A 477 2.48 22.24 24.37
N ASP A 478 3.20 21.31 24.99
CA ASP A 478 2.71 19.94 25.20
C ASP A 478 1.47 19.90 26.11
N LEU A 479 0.42 19.21 25.66
CA LEU A 479 -0.77 18.90 26.44
C LEU A 479 -0.41 18.08 27.69
N PHE A 480 0.58 17.19 27.58
CA PHE A 480 1.04 16.30 28.64
C PHE A 480 2.47 16.63 29.10
N ASP A 481 2.69 17.87 29.56
CA ASP A 481 3.99 18.44 30.00
C ASP A 481 4.81 17.61 31.01
N ARG A 482 4.22 16.59 31.66
CA ARG A 482 4.88 15.73 32.65
C ARG A 482 4.84 14.25 32.27
N LEU A 483 4.70 13.95 30.99
CA LEU A 483 4.60 12.59 30.46
C LEU A 483 5.42 12.44 29.18
N ASN A 484 6.17 11.35 29.10
CA ASN A 484 6.71 10.86 27.84
C ASN A 484 6.41 9.36 27.66
N THR A 485 6.69 8.82 26.47
CA THR A 485 6.40 7.41 26.18
C THR A 485 7.23 6.43 26.99
N GLY A 486 8.42 6.82 27.44
CA GLY A 486 9.25 6.03 28.35
C GLY A 486 8.55 5.83 29.70
N MET A 487 8.07 6.93 30.30
CA MET A 487 7.32 6.92 31.56
C MET A 487 6.02 6.12 31.44
N LEU A 488 5.27 6.30 30.34
CA LEU A 488 4.04 5.54 30.09
C LEU A 488 4.32 4.04 29.96
N ASN A 489 5.29 3.64 29.13
CA ASN A 489 5.61 2.23 28.94
C ASN A 489 6.20 1.60 30.22
N LYS A 490 6.99 2.32 31.02
CA LYS A 490 7.47 1.84 32.33
C LYS A 490 6.31 1.51 33.28
N HIS A 491 5.29 2.37 33.33
CA HIS A 491 4.08 2.08 34.10
C HIS A 491 3.30 0.89 33.53
N LEU A 492 3.10 0.82 32.21
CA LEU A 492 2.41 -0.31 31.58
C LEU A 492 3.11 -1.65 31.86
N SER A 493 4.44 -1.72 31.74
CA SER A 493 5.22 -2.92 32.08
C SER A 493 5.09 -3.33 33.56
N SER A 494 4.82 -2.38 34.48
CA SER A 494 4.55 -2.70 35.89
C SER A 494 3.13 -3.23 36.15
N LEU A 495 2.18 -3.00 35.23
CA LEU A 495 0.83 -3.56 35.30
C LEU A 495 0.75 -4.97 34.66
N MET A 496 1.56 -5.22 33.63
CA MET A 496 1.68 -6.53 33.00
C MET A 496 3.03 -6.64 32.26
N ALA A 497 3.77 -7.72 32.47
CA ALA A 497 5.06 -7.94 31.82
C ALA A 497 4.93 -7.89 30.28
N GLY A 498 5.81 -7.12 29.63
CA GLY A 498 5.79 -6.90 28.18
C GLY A 498 4.73 -5.91 27.67
N LEU A 499 3.85 -5.38 28.54
CA LEU A 499 2.82 -4.42 28.14
C LEU A 499 3.43 -3.07 27.77
N THR A 500 3.05 -2.58 26.60
CA THR A 500 3.45 -1.28 26.07
C THR A 500 2.29 -0.67 25.30
N ALA A 501 2.29 0.64 25.07
CA ALA A 501 1.19 1.36 24.40
C ALA A 501 0.82 0.78 23.02
N LYS A 502 1.76 0.12 22.33
CA LYS A 502 1.51 -0.56 21.04
C LYS A 502 0.56 -1.77 21.18
N VAL A 503 0.54 -2.43 22.34
CA VAL A 503 -0.25 -3.65 22.59
C VAL A 503 -1.75 -3.33 22.57
N PHE A 504 -2.17 -2.21 23.16
CA PHE A 504 -3.56 -1.74 23.12
C PHE A 504 -4.10 -1.62 21.69
N ARG A 505 -3.30 -1.12 20.73
CA ARG A 505 -3.72 -1.05 19.31
C ARG A 505 -3.88 -2.43 18.67
N THR A 506 -3.09 -3.43 19.08
CA THR A 506 -3.23 -4.83 18.59
C THR A 506 -4.43 -5.52 19.24
N TYR A 507 -4.59 -5.34 20.55
CA TYR A 507 -5.71 -5.84 21.33
C TYR A 507 -7.04 -5.32 20.79
N ASN A 508 -7.21 -3.98 20.75
CA ASN A 508 -8.43 -3.33 20.25
C ASN A 508 -8.74 -3.73 18.79
N ALA A 509 -7.73 -3.77 17.92
CA ALA A 509 -7.93 -4.18 16.54
C ALA A 509 -8.41 -5.65 16.42
N SER A 510 -7.83 -6.56 17.20
CA SER A 510 -8.17 -7.99 17.16
C SER A 510 -9.54 -8.26 17.79
N ILE A 511 -9.83 -7.72 18.98
CA ILE A 511 -11.13 -7.93 19.65
C ILE A 511 -12.28 -7.33 18.84
N THR A 512 -12.13 -6.12 18.29
CA THR A 512 -13.16 -5.51 17.42
C THR A 512 -13.38 -6.32 16.14
N LEU A 513 -12.35 -6.97 15.56
CA LEU A 513 -12.58 -7.89 14.43
C LEU A 513 -13.44 -9.08 14.88
N GLN A 514 -13.11 -9.72 15.99
CA GLN A 514 -13.84 -10.89 16.50
C GLN A 514 -15.30 -10.57 16.81
N GLU A 515 -15.55 -9.44 17.48
CA GLU A 515 -16.89 -8.93 17.79
C GLU A 515 -17.68 -8.62 16.50
N GLN A 516 -17.09 -7.87 15.57
CA GLN A 516 -17.77 -7.49 14.32
C GLN A 516 -17.99 -8.68 13.38
N LEU A 517 -17.11 -9.68 13.34
CA LEU A 517 -17.36 -10.91 12.59
C LEU A 517 -18.52 -11.71 13.20
N LYS A 518 -18.66 -11.71 14.53
CA LYS A 518 -19.78 -12.36 15.24
C LYS A 518 -21.11 -11.62 15.05
N GLU A 519 -21.08 -10.30 14.89
CA GLU A 519 -22.29 -9.47 14.67
C GLU A 519 -22.74 -9.43 13.19
N LEU A 520 -21.80 -9.36 12.25
CA LEU A 520 -22.09 -9.07 10.83
C LEU A 520 -22.21 -10.30 9.91
N THR A 521 -21.87 -11.51 10.37
CA THR A 521 -21.83 -12.71 9.51
C THR A 521 -22.99 -13.65 9.76
N ASN A 522 -23.76 -14.01 8.72
CA ASN A 522 -24.73 -15.10 8.81
C ASN A 522 -24.19 -16.37 8.12
N LYS A 523 -24.48 -17.55 8.69
CA LYS A 523 -24.05 -18.83 8.11
C LYS A 523 -24.74 -19.18 6.78
N SER A 524 -25.96 -18.68 6.58
CA SER A 524 -26.78 -18.85 5.37
C SER A 524 -26.29 -18.07 4.15
N ASP A 525 -25.50 -17.03 4.37
CA ASP A 525 -25.07 -16.12 3.31
C ASP A 525 -24.14 -16.82 2.32
N ASN A 526 -24.16 -16.38 1.06
CA ASN A 526 -23.24 -16.93 0.07
C ASN A 526 -21.81 -16.39 0.27
N VAL A 527 -20.82 -17.04 -0.35
CA VAL A 527 -19.40 -16.68 -0.17
C VAL A 527 -19.12 -15.19 -0.50
N PRO A 528 -19.63 -14.59 -1.61
CA PRO A 528 -19.55 -13.14 -1.82
C PRO A 528 -20.05 -12.28 -0.65
N GLU A 529 -21.22 -12.56 -0.10
CA GLU A 529 -21.80 -11.82 1.03
C GLU A 529 -20.98 -12.00 2.32
N LYS A 530 -20.56 -13.22 2.65
CA LYS A 530 -19.65 -13.49 3.77
C LYS A 530 -18.35 -12.70 3.67
N LEU A 531 -17.80 -12.57 2.46
CA LEU A 531 -16.60 -11.74 2.21
C LEU A 531 -16.86 -10.24 2.38
N LEU A 532 -18.07 -9.75 2.07
CA LEU A 532 -18.48 -8.37 2.35
C LEU A 532 -18.58 -8.13 3.86
N SER A 533 -19.20 -9.03 4.63
CA SER A 533 -19.25 -8.95 6.09
C SER A 533 -17.85 -8.96 6.72
N TYR A 534 -16.94 -9.82 6.24
CA TYR A 534 -15.54 -9.81 6.66
C TYR A 534 -14.84 -8.46 6.36
N ASN A 535 -15.05 -7.92 5.16
CA ASN A 535 -14.45 -6.63 4.79
C ASN A 535 -15.03 -5.47 5.61
N ARG A 536 -16.34 -5.49 5.93
CA ARG A 536 -16.99 -4.53 6.85
C ARG A 536 -16.43 -4.60 8.27
N ALA A 537 -16.25 -5.81 8.81
CA ALA A 537 -15.61 -6.00 10.12
C ALA A 537 -14.16 -5.44 10.13
N ASN A 538 -13.36 -5.73 9.11
CA ASN A 538 -12.01 -5.15 8.98
C ASN A 538 -12.05 -3.63 8.69
N ARG A 539 -13.09 -3.10 8.04
CA ARG A 539 -13.30 -1.65 7.81
C ARG A 539 -13.53 -0.93 9.14
N ALA A 540 -14.33 -1.47 10.05
CA ALA A 540 -14.49 -0.93 11.41
C ALA A 540 -13.14 -0.83 12.14
N VAL A 541 -12.32 -1.89 12.08
CA VAL A 541 -10.96 -1.88 12.65
C VAL A 541 -10.04 -0.87 11.97
N ALA A 542 -10.12 -0.73 10.65
CA ALA A 542 -9.32 0.23 9.90
C ALA A 542 -9.71 1.68 10.23
N ILE A 543 -10.99 1.97 10.46
CA ILE A 543 -11.49 3.26 10.95
C ILE A 543 -10.94 3.53 12.37
N LEU A 544 -11.12 2.60 13.31
CA LEU A 544 -10.58 2.69 14.68
C LEU A 544 -9.06 2.97 14.70
N CYS A 545 -8.31 2.34 13.79
CA CYS A 545 -6.87 2.53 13.67
C CYS A 545 -6.43 3.77 12.85
N ASN A 546 -7.37 4.56 12.34
CA ASN A 546 -7.18 5.64 11.37
C ASN A 546 -6.31 5.24 10.15
N HIS A 547 -6.60 4.08 9.56
CA HIS A 547 -5.91 3.56 8.37
C HIS A 547 -6.59 4.10 7.09
N GLN A 548 -6.31 5.37 6.78
CA GLN A 548 -6.85 6.05 5.59
C GLN A 548 -5.95 5.87 4.34
N ARG A 549 -6.53 6.16 3.17
CA ARG A 549 -5.83 6.37 1.90
C ARG A 549 -6.54 7.45 1.09
N ALA A 550 -5.80 8.17 0.25
CA ALA A 550 -6.42 9.00 -0.79
C ALA A 550 -7.23 8.13 -1.77
N PRO A 551 -8.38 8.61 -2.30
CA PRO A 551 -9.08 7.95 -3.38
C PRO A 551 -8.15 7.71 -4.59
N PRO A 552 -8.17 6.53 -5.23
CA PRO A 552 -7.40 6.30 -6.45
C PRO A 552 -7.79 7.28 -7.57
N LYS A 553 -6.80 7.85 -8.29
CA LYS A 553 -7.05 8.83 -9.37
C LYS A 553 -7.99 8.32 -10.49
N THR A 554 -8.16 7.01 -10.63
CA THR A 554 -9.03 6.35 -11.62
C THR A 554 -10.27 5.69 -10.99
N PHE A 555 -10.60 6.01 -9.74
CA PHE A 555 -11.67 5.35 -8.98
C PHE A 555 -13.04 5.52 -9.65
N ASP A 556 -13.46 6.75 -9.91
CA ASP A 556 -14.82 7.03 -10.42
C ASP A 556 -15.02 6.43 -11.82
N GLN A 557 -13.97 6.44 -12.67
CA GLN A 557 -13.97 5.73 -13.95
C GLN A 557 -14.10 4.21 -13.77
N SER A 558 -13.42 3.61 -12.78
CA SER A 558 -13.57 2.19 -12.47
C SER A 558 -14.95 1.83 -11.90
N MET A 559 -15.60 2.75 -11.18
CA MET A 559 -16.94 2.54 -10.64
C MET A 559 -18.01 2.67 -11.72
N ALA A 560 -17.94 3.70 -12.58
CA ALA A 560 -18.82 3.82 -13.76
C ALA A 560 -18.73 2.58 -14.67
N ASN A 561 -17.52 2.06 -14.92
CA ASN A 561 -17.28 0.83 -15.68
C ASN A 561 -17.80 -0.45 -14.99
N LEU A 562 -18.01 -0.43 -13.67
CA LEU A 562 -18.61 -1.54 -12.93
C LEU A 562 -20.14 -1.42 -12.92
N GLN A 563 -20.67 -0.21 -12.71
CA GLN A 563 -22.10 0.07 -12.76
C GLN A 563 -22.71 -0.28 -14.11
N ALA A 564 -22.09 0.15 -15.22
CA ALA A 564 -22.55 -0.21 -16.57
C ALA A 564 -22.61 -1.73 -16.82
N LYS A 565 -21.77 -2.53 -16.13
CA LYS A 565 -21.82 -4.00 -16.19
C LYS A 565 -22.93 -4.58 -15.33
N ILE A 566 -23.21 -3.97 -14.18
CA ILE A 566 -24.36 -4.31 -13.31
C ILE A 566 -25.66 -4.05 -14.06
N ASP A 567 -25.80 -2.89 -14.70
CA ASP A 567 -27.01 -2.51 -15.43
C ASP A 567 -27.28 -3.45 -16.62
N ALA A 568 -26.26 -3.72 -17.45
CA ALA A 568 -26.37 -4.71 -18.53
C ALA A 568 -26.68 -6.14 -18.02
N ARG A 569 -26.28 -6.48 -16.78
CA ARG A 569 -26.64 -7.75 -16.13
C ARG A 569 -28.07 -7.77 -15.61
N LYS A 570 -28.59 -6.64 -15.11
CA LYS A 570 -30.01 -6.47 -14.74
C LYS A 570 -30.93 -6.62 -15.95
N GLU A 571 -30.56 -6.06 -17.10
CA GLU A 571 -31.28 -6.23 -18.37
C GLU A 571 -31.31 -7.70 -18.81
N MET A 572 -30.17 -8.39 -18.85
CA MET A 572 -30.11 -9.82 -19.20
C MET A 572 -30.87 -10.71 -18.20
N LEU A 573 -30.89 -10.35 -16.91
CA LEU A 573 -31.68 -11.05 -15.91
C LEU A 573 -33.19 -10.86 -16.13
N SER A 574 -33.63 -9.64 -16.46
CA SER A 574 -35.03 -9.34 -16.79
C SER A 574 -35.51 -10.13 -18.01
N LEU A 575 -34.68 -10.19 -19.07
CA LEU A 575 -34.93 -11.02 -20.24
C LEU A 575 -35.02 -12.51 -19.86
N SER A 576 -34.04 -13.03 -19.12
CA SER A 576 -34.01 -14.43 -18.67
C SER A 576 -35.23 -14.82 -17.81
N LYS A 577 -35.69 -13.91 -16.94
CA LYS A 577 -36.92 -14.10 -16.14
C LYS A 577 -38.17 -14.12 -17.01
N THR A 578 -38.22 -13.30 -18.06
CA THR A 578 -39.31 -13.28 -19.04
C THR A 578 -39.37 -14.57 -19.85
N GLU A 579 -38.24 -15.04 -20.37
CA GLU A 579 -38.13 -16.33 -21.07
C GLU A 579 -38.53 -17.52 -20.17
N LEU A 580 -38.13 -17.52 -18.89
CA LEU A 580 -38.54 -18.53 -17.92
C LEU A 580 -40.05 -18.50 -17.68
N LYS A 581 -40.67 -17.31 -17.63
CA LYS A 581 -42.13 -17.16 -17.49
C LYS A 581 -42.87 -17.68 -18.71
N GLN A 582 -42.34 -17.46 -19.91
CA GLN A 582 -42.88 -18.01 -21.17
C GLN A 582 -42.76 -19.54 -21.20
N ALA A 583 -41.58 -20.10 -20.96
CA ALA A 583 -41.36 -21.56 -20.92
C ALA A 583 -42.27 -22.25 -19.89
N LYS A 584 -42.45 -21.66 -18.69
CA LYS A 584 -43.39 -22.16 -17.68
C LYS A 584 -44.85 -22.09 -18.12
N LYS A 585 -45.24 -21.11 -18.95
CA LYS A 585 -46.59 -21.01 -19.51
C LYS A 585 -46.82 -22.09 -20.56
N GLU A 586 -45.87 -22.26 -21.48
CA GLU A 586 -45.91 -23.27 -22.55
C GLU A 586 -45.98 -24.70 -22.00
N ALA A 587 -45.16 -25.02 -20.98
CA ALA A 587 -45.21 -26.31 -20.29
C ALA A 587 -46.56 -26.56 -19.57
N LYS A 588 -47.26 -25.50 -19.14
CA LYS A 588 -48.61 -25.63 -18.56
C LYS A 588 -49.69 -25.81 -19.63
N THR A 589 -49.62 -25.12 -20.78
CA THR A 589 -50.66 -25.21 -21.82
C THR A 589 -50.55 -26.45 -22.70
N LYS A 590 -49.37 -27.07 -22.83
CA LYS A 590 -49.18 -28.28 -23.67
C LYS A 590 -49.32 -29.61 -22.92
N GLY A 591 -49.59 -29.57 -21.61
CA GLY A 591 -49.68 -30.76 -20.76
C GLY A 591 -48.32 -31.21 -20.23
N SER A 592 -48.30 -31.75 -19.00
CA SER A 592 -47.07 -32.08 -18.26
C SER A 592 -46.34 -33.34 -18.76
N SER A 593 -46.70 -33.85 -19.94
CA SER A 593 -46.29 -35.15 -20.50
C SER A 593 -45.16 -35.07 -21.53
N GLU A 594 -44.62 -33.88 -21.85
CA GLU A 594 -43.47 -33.71 -22.75
C GLU A 594 -42.15 -33.45 -21.96
N PRO A 595 -41.24 -34.44 -21.82
CA PRO A 595 -40.01 -34.26 -21.05
C PRO A 595 -39.13 -33.10 -21.54
N ARG A 596 -39.15 -32.82 -22.85
CA ARG A 596 -38.38 -31.73 -23.49
C ARG A 596 -38.78 -30.35 -22.97
N LEU A 597 -40.06 -30.10 -22.69
CA LEU A 597 -40.54 -28.82 -22.16
C LEU A 597 -40.13 -28.64 -20.69
N GLN A 598 -40.17 -29.71 -19.90
CA GLN A 598 -39.70 -29.70 -18.51
C GLN A 598 -38.19 -29.41 -18.44
N THR A 599 -37.38 -30.10 -19.26
CA THR A 599 -35.93 -29.82 -19.39
C THR A 599 -35.65 -28.38 -19.83
N LEU A 600 -36.48 -27.79 -20.71
CA LEU A 600 -36.36 -26.40 -21.12
C LEU A 600 -36.62 -25.42 -19.96
N VAL A 601 -37.66 -25.66 -19.15
CA VAL A 601 -37.98 -24.86 -17.96
C VAL A 601 -36.85 -24.92 -16.94
N GLU A 602 -36.31 -26.12 -16.67
CA GLU A 602 -35.17 -26.30 -15.77
C GLU A 602 -33.91 -25.60 -16.27
N ARG A 603 -33.58 -25.72 -17.55
CA ARG A 603 -32.46 -25.01 -18.18
C ARG A 603 -32.59 -23.50 -18.09
N LYS A 604 -33.80 -22.95 -18.28
CA LYS A 604 -34.07 -21.50 -18.12
C LYS A 604 -34.05 -21.09 -16.64
N LYS A 605 -34.52 -21.92 -15.70
CA LYS A 605 -34.42 -21.69 -14.24
C LYS A 605 -32.95 -21.59 -13.80
N ALA A 606 -32.12 -22.54 -14.22
CA ALA A 606 -30.68 -22.54 -13.96
C ALA A 606 -29.93 -21.40 -14.68
N ALA A 607 -30.47 -20.85 -15.78
CA ALA A 607 -29.94 -19.64 -16.40
C ALA A 607 -30.26 -18.39 -15.56
N VAL A 608 -31.50 -18.26 -15.06
CA VAL A 608 -31.89 -17.17 -14.15
C VAL A 608 -31.05 -17.19 -12.87
N GLN A 609 -30.92 -18.33 -12.17
CA GLN A 609 -30.12 -18.43 -10.95
C GLN A 609 -28.65 -18.00 -11.17
N ARG A 610 -28.00 -18.48 -12.24
CA ARG A 610 -26.62 -18.07 -12.58
C ARG A 610 -26.50 -16.57 -12.91
N CYS A 611 -27.54 -15.96 -13.46
CA CYS A 611 -27.58 -14.51 -13.68
C CYS A 611 -27.77 -13.75 -12.36
N GLU A 612 -28.59 -14.24 -11.43
CA GLU A 612 -28.78 -13.68 -10.09
C GLU A 612 -27.48 -13.74 -9.26
N GLU A 613 -26.83 -14.90 -9.21
CA GLU A 613 -25.53 -15.07 -8.55
C GLU A 613 -24.44 -14.14 -9.10
N GLN A 614 -24.39 -13.99 -10.44
CA GLN A 614 -23.41 -13.11 -11.09
C GLN A 614 -23.71 -11.63 -10.84
N LEU A 615 -24.99 -11.24 -10.81
CA LEU A 615 -25.41 -9.89 -10.50
C LEU A 615 -25.07 -9.53 -9.05
N LEU A 616 -25.51 -10.35 -8.11
CA LEU A 616 -25.25 -10.18 -6.68
C LEU A 616 -23.75 -10.04 -6.38
N LYS A 617 -22.92 -10.89 -6.99
CA LYS A 617 -21.46 -10.79 -6.88
C LYS A 617 -20.89 -9.46 -7.41
N MET A 618 -21.46 -8.89 -8.47
CA MET A 618 -21.03 -7.58 -8.98
C MET A 618 -21.52 -6.43 -8.10
N GLU A 619 -22.75 -6.49 -7.59
CA GLU A 619 -23.31 -5.50 -6.68
C GLU A 619 -22.53 -5.47 -5.36
N VAL A 620 -22.30 -6.64 -4.73
CA VAL A 620 -21.42 -6.79 -3.57
C VAL A 620 -20.02 -6.22 -3.83
N GLN A 621 -19.44 -6.46 -5.02
CA GLN A 621 -18.15 -5.90 -5.39
C GLN A 621 -18.19 -4.36 -5.56
N ALA A 622 -19.30 -3.79 -6.00
CA ALA A 622 -19.47 -2.34 -6.08
C ALA A 622 -19.56 -1.72 -4.69
N THR A 623 -20.40 -2.29 -3.82
CA THR A 623 -20.53 -1.89 -2.40
C THR A 623 -19.18 -1.95 -1.68
N ASP A 624 -18.46 -3.07 -1.76
CA ASP A 624 -17.13 -3.24 -1.13
C ASP A 624 -16.10 -2.20 -1.61
N ARG A 625 -16.18 -1.78 -2.88
CA ARG A 625 -15.28 -0.76 -3.44
C ARG A 625 -15.62 0.65 -2.98
N GLU A 626 -16.90 1.01 -2.95
CA GLU A 626 -17.34 2.35 -2.52
C GLU A 626 -17.11 2.53 -1.03
N GLU A 627 -17.52 1.56 -0.21
CA GLU A 627 -17.27 1.55 1.24
C GLU A 627 -15.77 1.72 1.57
N ASN A 628 -14.90 1.08 0.80
CA ASN A 628 -13.45 1.14 1.02
C ASN A 628 -12.73 2.22 0.20
N LYS A 629 -13.42 3.17 -0.46
CA LYS A 629 -12.82 4.22 -1.31
C LYS A 629 -11.61 4.89 -0.65
N GLN A 630 -11.77 5.33 0.59
CA GLN A 630 -10.76 6.05 1.39
C GLN A 630 -10.10 5.20 2.51
N ILE A 631 -10.40 3.89 2.60
CA ILE A 631 -9.96 3.04 3.71
C ILE A 631 -8.88 2.02 3.27
N ALA A 632 -7.85 1.82 4.10
CA ALA A 632 -6.68 0.98 3.83
C ALA A 632 -6.68 -0.32 4.64
N LEU A 633 -7.57 -1.26 4.26
CA LEU A 633 -7.78 -2.57 4.91
C LEU A 633 -6.54 -3.48 5.04
N GLY A 634 -5.49 -3.27 4.23
CA GLY A 634 -4.29 -4.11 4.23
C GLY A 634 -3.43 -3.93 5.48
N THR A 635 -3.39 -2.72 6.04
CA THR A 635 -2.49 -2.38 7.15
C THR A 635 -2.92 -3.03 8.47
N SER A 636 -4.23 -3.02 8.77
CA SER A 636 -4.84 -3.77 9.89
C SER A 636 -4.62 -5.26 9.72
N LYS A 637 -5.07 -5.81 8.58
CA LYS A 637 -5.07 -7.25 8.25
C LYS A 637 -3.70 -7.93 8.32
N LEU A 638 -2.61 -7.21 8.05
CA LEU A 638 -1.26 -7.77 8.06
C LEU A 638 -0.54 -7.68 9.40
N ASN A 639 -0.92 -6.75 10.29
CA ASN A 639 -0.07 -6.35 11.41
C ASN A 639 -0.76 -6.23 12.77
N TYR A 640 -2.09 -6.00 12.80
CA TYR A 640 -2.84 -5.68 14.03
C TYR A 640 -3.95 -6.68 14.35
N LEU A 641 -4.44 -7.43 13.35
CA LEU A 641 -5.43 -8.49 13.52
C LEU A 641 -4.72 -9.83 13.78
N ASP A 642 -5.09 -10.54 14.84
CA ASP A 642 -4.65 -11.93 15.03
C ASP A 642 -5.16 -12.79 13.87
N PRO A 643 -4.28 -13.42 13.07
CA PRO A 643 -4.71 -14.21 11.92
C PRO A 643 -5.59 -15.40 12.30
N ARG A 644 -5.47 -15.91 13.53
CA ARG A 644 -6.24 -17.07 14.02
C ARG A 644 -7.74 -16.78 14.08
N ILE A 645 -8.14 -15.54 14.42
CA ILE A 645 -9.55 -15.09 14.34
C ILE A 645 -10.09 -15.28 12.92
N SER A 646 -9.29 -14.92 11.91
CA SER A 646 -9.68 -15.03 10.51
C SER A 646 -9.68 -16.49 10.02
N VAL A 647 -8.78 -17.34 10.54
CA VAL A 647 -8.74 -18.78 10.23
C VAL A 647 -9.96 -19.49 10.82
N ALA A 648 -10.24 -19.31 12.12
CA ALA A 648 -11.41 -19.88 12.78
C ALA A 648 -12.73 -19.41 12.14
N TRP A 649 -12.83 -18.14 11.76
CA TRP A 649 -13.98 -17.64 10.99
C TRP A 649 -14.11 -18.31 9.62
N CYS A 650 -13.01 -18.52 8.89
CA CYS A 650 -13.02 -19.23 7.60
C CYS A 650 -13.59 -20.65 7.75
N THR A 651 -13.12 -21.40 8.75
CA THR A 651 -13.58 -22.75 9.06
C THR A 651 -15.07 -22.76 9.47
N ASN A 652 -15.49 -21.86 10.37
CA ASN A 652 -16.87 -21.78 10.86
C ASN A 652 -17.92 -21.37 9.81
N MET A 653 -17.49 -20.72 8.73
CA MET A 653 -18.38 -20.13 7.71
C MET A 653 -18.30 -20.85 6.35
N ASP A 654 -17.49 -21.90 6.24
CA ASP A 654 -17.13 -22.60 5.01
C ASP A 654 -16.61 -21.64 3.92
N VAL A 655 -15.68 -20.76 4.31
CA VAL A 655 -15.02 -19.81 3.42
C VAL A 655 -13.57 -20.23 3.22
N PRO A 656 -13.14 -20.58 2.00
CA PRO A 656 -11.76 -20.95 1.74
C PRO A 656 -10.77 -19.83 2.12
N VAL A 657 -9.74 -20.16 2.91
CA VAL A 657 -8.74 -19.21 3.43
C VAL A 657 -8.05 -18.42 2.30
N ASP A 658 -7.97 -18.96 1.08
CA ASP A 658 -7.42 -18.26 -0.10
C ASP A 658 -8.21 -17.03 -0.55
N LYS A 659 -9.49 -16.92 -0.15
CA LYS A 659 -10.35 -15.75 -0.39
C LYS A 659 -10.02 -14.60 0.56
N ILE A 660 -9.60 -14.91 1.78
CA ILE A 660 -9.16 -13.93 2.77
C ILE A 660 -7.68 -13.60 2.56
N TYR A 661 -6.79 -14.59 2.50
CA TYR A 661 -5.36 -14.40 2.43
C TYR A 661 -4.79 -14.87 1.09
N ASN A 662 -4.08 -13.98 0.38
CA ASN A 662 -3.33 -14.33 -0.83
C ASN A 662 -2.13 -15.26 -0.51
N LYS A 663 -1.43 -15.79 -1.54
CA LYS A 663 -0.32 -16.75 -1.32
C LYS A 663 0.69 -16.23 -0.28
N SER A 664 1.27 -15.05 -0.48
CA SER A 664 2.28 -14.48 0.44
C SER A 664 1.75 -14.23 1.86
N GLN A 665 0.44 -13.99 2.01
CA GLN A 665 -0.20 -13.84 3.31
C GLN A 665 -0.40 -15.18 4.02
N ARG A 666 -0.78 -16.24 3.30
CA ARG A 666 -0.80 -17.61 3.84
C ARG A 666 0.60 -18.11 4.15
N ASP A 667 1.58 -17.74 3.33
CA ASP A 667 2.98 -18.02 3.61
C ASP A 667 3.41 -17.34 4.93
N LYS A 668 3.04 -16.06 5.17
CA LYS A 668 3.28 -15.39 6.47
C LYS A 668 2.56 -16.09 7.64
N PHE A 669 1.28 -16.40 7.48
CA PHE A 669 0.39 -16.83 8.57
C PHE A 669 0.20 -18.35 8.68
N ALA A 670 1.11 -19.15 8.12
CA ALA A 670 0.93 -20.60 8.10
C ALA A 670 0.88 -21.22 9.50
N TRP A 671 1.65 -20.69 10.45
CA TRP A 671 1.56 -21.07 11.87
C TRP A 671 0.13 -20.99 12.38
N ALA A 672 -0.58 -19.90 12.06
CA ALA A 672 -1.97 -19.70 12.42
C ALA A 672 -2.95 -20.52 11.58
N ILE A 673 -2.61 -20.89 10.33
CA ILE A 673 -3.47 -21.73 9.49
C ILE A 673 -3.41 -23.20 9.94
N ASP A 674 -2.25 -23.65 10.40
CA ASP A 674 -1.96 -25.03 10.82
C ASP A 674 -2.44 -25.29 12.27
N MET A 675 -2.18 -24.37 13.21
CA MET A 675 -2.46 -24.57 14.64
C MET A 675 -3.87 -24.19 15.12
N THR A 676 -4.74 -23.62 14.28
CA THR A 676 -5.98 -22.98 14.75
C THR A 676 -7.21 -23.86 14.54
N GLU A 677 -7.83 -24.24 15.65
CA GLU A 677 -9.12 -24.92 15.67
C GLU A 677 -10.30 -23.96 15.45
N ALA A 678 -11.47 -24.52 15.13
CA ALA A 678 -12.65 -23.74 14.77
C ALA A 678 -13.25 -22.93 15.94
N ASP A 679 -12.98 -23.31 17.18
CA ASP A 679 -13.48 -22.69 18.40
C ASP A 679 -12.56 -21.58 18.96
N PHE A 680 -11.45 -21.28 18.28
CA PHE A 680 -10.48 -20.29 18.74
C PHE A 680 -11.11 -18.93 19.09
N GLU A 681 -10.87 -18.49 20.32
CA GLU A 681 -11.19 -17.14 20.79
C GLU A 681 -9.90 -16.37 21.16
N PHE A 682 -9.75 -15.18 20.58
CA PHE A 682 -8.77 -14.16 20.99
C PHE A 682 -9.20 -13.53 22.31
#